data_AF-A0A0Y9XWE3-F1
#
_entry.id   AF-A0A0Y9XWE3-F1
#
_cell.length_a   1.000
_cell.length_b   1.000
_cell.length_c   1.000
_cell.angle_alpha   90.00
_cell.angle_beta   90.00
_cell.angle_gamma   90.00
#
_symmetry.space_group_name_H-M   'P 1'
#
loop_
_entity.id
_entity.type
_entity.pdbx_description
1 polymer ?
#
loop_
_entity_poly.entity_id
_entity_poly.type
_entity_poly.pdbx_seq_one_letter_code
_entity_poly.pdbx_strand_id
1 'polypeptide(L)'
;METKCNSDKDQLCNGCNGTSLNANLYLNKQNMEMRDANSILINNITIAQNNKSIYVNDVYITEDDLKELLLLKKKKQISQDSCNNILNGEISKKLTDDHENSINNNYSGNLVENTYTKGNLNTMQVIDKSVNKMASKDDSASSEVPTEDHKIISLMKCTKYLIENRINKNLDMPHSNTMNALFMDYYHLVMAYTFFRQKKHENISVFEIFFRKCPFKGEFAVLGGVHEVIKYINCFRFTQRQLEYIKKKMSHYEYIDEFVDYLKGVNGSRLSIHSMEEGSIVFANEPLITLEGPLLICQILESAILNLINYPTLIATNSMMHKISINQKTLAEFGCRRAQGPDGALSGSRYAYAGADFTSNVYASFLYDIPILGTMSHSFILSFKSDQSVPNKYLDNHDFLSIVNKNKEIIHKLYDCKNANESELLAFVAFAQINPKMFISLIDTYNTLESGIFNFLIVALSLHEINYKPIGIRIDSGDLKQLSNECKKIFIDISSKLNVPFNDLKICISNDINEKVIQTFNQDKHHIDMFAIGTNLITCQSQPSLGLVFKLVQINNQPCFKITNEHIKSNYPYKKMLYRLYTEDDCVSFDYIQHFNETQPLLNKEITCVDMLNQYKKTVITPKKIENKLLHIWDNGKLLITFKTIHELKQHTLNEIKKLKKDYFSTYNPIRYPVLFSENYHELYKKLI
;
A
#
# COMPACT_ATOMS: atom_id res chain seq x y z
N MET A 1 -7.05 -46.34 -29.07
CA MET A 1 -5.66 -46.74 -28.78
C MET A 1 -5.16 -45.86 -27.61
N GLU A 2 -5.39 -46.17 -26.32
CA GLU A 2 -5.43 -47.51 -25.69
C GLU A 2 -4.11 -48.24 -25.98
N THR A 3 -3.20 -48.61 -25.08
CA THR A 3 -3.21 -48.95 -23.63
C THR A 3 -1.81 -48.62 -23.03
N LYS A 4 -1.42 -48.81 -21.74
CA LYS A 4 -2.04 -49.38 -20.52
C LYS A 4 -1.36 -48.84 -19.24
N CYS A 5 -1.90 -49.23 -18.09
CA CYS A 5 -1.34 -49.12 -16.72
C CYS A 5 -0.10 -50.00 -16.47
N ASN A 6 0.65 -49.69 -15.40
CA ASN A 6 0.77 -50.62 -14.26
C ASN A 6 1.22 -49.91 -12.96
N SER A 7 0.84 -50.52 -11.84
CA SER A 7 1.06 -50.07 -10.46
C SER A 7 1.42 -51.26 -9.59
N ASP A 8 2.35 -51.11 -8.64
CA ASP A 8 2.51 -51.86 -7.37
C ASP A 8 3.59 -51.08 -6.56
N LYS A 9 3.38 -50.59 -5.33
CA LYS A 9 3.03 -51.19 -4.02
C LYS A 9 4.19 -51.85 -3.24
N ASP A 10 4.58 -51.13 -2.19
CA ASP A 10 4.98 -51.57 -0.84
C ASP A 10 6.06 -52.66 -0.65
N GLN A 11 7.19 -52.28 -0.03
CA GLN A 11 7.63 -52.90 1.23
C GLN A 11 8.64 -52.05 2.03
N LEU A 12 8.53 -52.13 3.37
CA LEU A 12 9.41 -51.49 4.34
C LEU A 12 10.70 -52.29 4.60
N CYS A 13 11.77 -51.62 5.05
CA CYS A 13 12.71 -52.21 6.02
C CYS A 13 13.39 -51.12 6.90
N ASN A 14 13.65 -51.48 8.16
CA ASN A 14 14.21 -50.61 9.20
C ASN A 14 15.75 -50.68 9.30
N GLY A 15 16.35 -49.62 9.85
CA GLY A 15 17.74 -49.57 10.34
C GLY A 15 18.19 -48.11 10.54
N CYS A 16 18.89 -47.70 11.59
CA CYS A 16 19.51 -48.44 12.70
C CYS A 16 19.55 -47.62 14.01
N ASN A 17 19.89 -48.31 15.11
CA ASN A 17 20.01 -47.78 16.47
C ASN A 17 21.21 -46.82 16.65
N GLY A 18 21.16 -46.00 17.72
CA GLY A 18 22.13 -46.19 18.81
C GLY A 18 22.84 -44.96 19.40
N THR A 19 22.92 -44.96 20.74
CA THR A 19 23.88 -44.23 21.61
C THR A 19 23.87 -42.69 21.56
N SER A 20 23.47 -41.90 22.58
CA SER A 20 23.71 -41.83 24.05
C SER A 20 24.52 -40.56 24.36
N LEU A 21 24.48 -39.89 25.52
CA LEU A 21 24.20 -40.30 26.90
C LEU A 21 23.85 -39.03 27.75
N ASN A 22 22.97 -39.13 28.76
CA ASN A 22 23.00 -38.49 30.10
C ASN A 22 23.51 -37.03 30.33
N ALA A 23 22.99 -36.22 31.28
CA ALA A 23 21.90 -36.40 32.27
C ALA A 23 21.58 -35.07 33.01
N ASN A 24 20.57 -35.12 33.89
CA ASN A 24 20.36 -34.29 35.09
C ASN A 24 20.07 -32.78 34.93
N LEU A 25 18.82 -32.41 35.23
CA LEU A 25 18.50 -31.15 35.92
C LEU A 25 17.22 -31.32 36.77
N TYR A 26 17.41 -31.72 38.02
CA TYR A 26 16.45 -31.50 39.11
C TYR A 26 16.95 -30.31 39.92
N LEU A 27 16.11 -29.28 40.12
CA LEU A 27 15.97 -28.56 41.40
C LEU A 27 14.92 -27.43 41.32
N ASN A 28 13.99 -27.49 42.29
CA ASN A 28 13.25 -26.40 42.94
C ASN A 28 12.32 -25.44 42.15
N LYS A 29 11.03 -25.62 42.44
CA LYS A 29 10.08 -24.52 42.65
C LYS A 29 10.57 -23.60 43.78
N GLN A 30 10.57 -22.28 43.57
CA GLN A 30 10.24 -21.30 44.61
C GLN A 30 9.91 -19.92 43.99
N ASN A 31 8.83 -19.31 44.49
CA ASN A 31 8.49 -17.89 44.49
C ASN A 31 8.56 -17.09 43.16
N MET A 32 7.44 -17.04 42.44
CA MET A 32 7.09 -15.88 41.60
C MET A 32 6.23 -14.90 42.41
N GLU A 33 6.87 -13.89 42.99
CA GLU A 33 6.17 -12.67 43.44
C GLU A 33 5.94 -11.73 42.25
N MET A 34 4.86 -10.93 42.32
CA MET A 34 4.56 -9.94 41.29
C MET A 34 5.70 -8.91 41.16
N ARG A 35 6.02 -8.51 39.92
CA ARG A 35 6.85 -7.33 39.65
C ARG A 35 6.21 -6.44 38.60
N ASP A 36 6.26 -5.14 38.85
CA ASP A 36 5.52 -4.11 38.14
C ASP A 36 5.82 -4.03 36.63
N ALA A 37 4.78 -3.68 35.87
CA ALA A 37 4.84 -3.41 34.44
C ALA A 37 5.80 -2.26 34.06
N ASN A 38 6.22 -1.44 35.02
CA ASN A 38 7.22 -0.38 34.83
C ASN A 38 8.66 -0.90 34.62
N SER A 39 8.96 -2.16 34.99
CA SER A 39 10.32 -2.72 34.83
C SER A 39 10.70 -3.03 33.37
N ILE A 40 9.72 -3.23 32.48
CA ILE A 40 9.94 -3.63 31.09
C ILE A 40 10.53 -2.49 30.24
N LEU A 41 10.28 -1.22 30.59
CA LEU A 41 10.88 -0.08 29.89
C LEU A 41 12.37 0.15 30.23
N ILE A 42 12.84 -0.30 31.41
CA ILE A 42 14.20 0.01 31.91
C ILE A 42 15.21 -1.06 31.47
N ASN A 43 14.79 -2.32 31.34
CA ASN A 43 15.67 -3.44 30.96
C ASN A 43 16.28 -3.33 29.54
N ASN A 44 15.76 -2.42 28.71
CA ASN A 44 16.25 -2.19 27.36
C ASN A 44 17.32 -1.07 27.27
N ILE A 45 17.72 -0.48 28.39
CA ILE A 45 18.68 0.63 28.46
C ILE A 45 20.00 0.16 29.06
N THR A 46 21.03 -0.01 28.23
CA THR A 46 22.40 -0.37 28.67
C THR A 46 23.32 0.84 28.65
N ILE A 47 24.04 1.06 29.75
CA ILE A 47 25.03 2.13 29.91
C ILE A 47 26.42 1.49 29.88
N ALA A 48 27.28 1.92 28.96
CA ALA A 48 28.65 1.39 28.90
C ALA A 48 29.49 1.93 30.07
N GLN A 49 30.26 1.06 30.73
CA GLN A 49 31.00 1.38 31.96
C GLN A 49 32.09 2.47 31.78
N ASN A 50 32.48 2.79 30.55
CA ASN A 50 33.52 3.79 30.24
C ASN A 50 32.99 5.21 29.96
N ASN A 51 31.76 5.52 30.42
CA ASN A 51 31.11 6.83 30.43
C ASN A 51 30.82 7.49 29.06
N LYS A 52 29.60 8.06 28.94
CA LYS A 52 29.02 8.79 27.78
C LYS A 52 28.35 7.98 26.66
N SER A 53 27.97 6.73 26.89
CA SER A 53 27.25 5.90 25.91
C SER A 53 25.99 5.29 26.49
N ILE A 54 24.83 5.55 25.86
CA ILE A 54 23.55 4.91 26.17
C ILE A 54 23.11 4.09 24.96
N TYR A 55 22.73 2.85 25.18
CA TYR A 55 22.11 1.98 24.18
C TYR A 55 20.64 1.78 24.54
N VAL A 56 19.76 1.78 23.54
CA VAL A 56 18.35 1.40 23.68
C VAL A 56 18.01 0.38 22.60
N ASN A 57 17.71 -0.86 22.98
CA ASN A 57 17.55 -1.98 22.02
C ASN A 57 18.72 -2.07 21.02
N ASP A 58 19.95 -2.08 21.54
CA ASP A 58 21.22 -2.08 20.77
C ASP A 58 21.47 -0.84 19.88
N VAL A 59 20.57 0.15 19.88
CA VAL A 59 20.78 1.43 19.18
C VAL A 59 21.63 2.37 20.04
N TYR A 60 22.81 2.72 19.54
CA TYR A 60 23.69 3.73 20.16
C TYR A 60 23.08 5.14 20.08
N ILE A 61 22.89 5.77 21.23
CA ILE A 61 22.40 7.16 21.37
C ILE A 61 23.57 8.07 21.71
N THR A 62 23.79 9.10 20.89
CA THR A 62 24.87 10.09 21.11
C THR A 62 24.46 11.18 22.11
N GLU A 63 25.47 11.90 22.64
CA GLU A 63 25.26 13.09 23.48
C GLU A 63 24.43 14.17 22.74
N ASP A 64 24.51 14.23 21.40
CA ASP A 64 23.78 15.20 20.58
C ASP A 64 22.34 14.75 20.29
N ASP A 65 22.08 13.45 20.13
CA ASP A 65 20.70 12.92 20.05
C ASP A 65 19.94 13.19 21.36
N LEU A 66 20.61 13.05 22.51
CA LEU A 66 20.08 13.43 23.83
C LEU A 66 19.79 14.93 23.93
N LYS A 67 20.67 15.80 23.39
CA LYS A 67 20.43 17.25 23.32
C LYS A 67 19.25 17.59 22.40
N GLU A 68 19.13 16.95 21.23
CA GLU A 68 17.98 17.16 20.31
C GLU A 68 16.67 16.73 20.99
N LEU A 69 16.64 15.56 21.66
CA LEU A 69 15.48 15.09 22.43
C LEU A 69 15.10 16.03 23.59
N LEU A 70 16.08 16.54 24.34
CA LEU A 70 15.85 17.54 25.40
C LEU A 70 15.34 18.86 24.83
N LEU A 71 15.83 19.29 23.66
CA LEU A 71 15.35 20.48 22.96
C LEU A 71 13.91 20.31 22.48
N LEU A 72 13.57 19.13 21.94
CA LEU A 72 12.21 18.77 21.52
C LEU A 72 11.24 18.70 22.71
N LYS A 73 11.68 18.16 23.86
CA LYS A 73 10.89 18.14 25.09
C LYS A 73 10.63 19.56 25.62
N LYS A 74 11.65 20.43 25.63
CA LYS A 74 11.48 21.86 25.97
C LYS A 74 10.52 22.57 25.01
N LYS A 75 10.64 22.35 23.70
CA LYS A 75 9.70 22.91 22.71
C LYS A 75 8.26 22.43 22.94
N LYS A 76 8.05 21.16 23.28
CA LYS A 76 6.72 20.63 23.64
C LYS A 76 6.15 21.29 24.90
N GLN A 77 6.94 21.43 25.97
CA GLN A 77 6.48 22.11 27.18
C GLN A 77 6.12 23.58 26.90
N ILE A 78 6.99 24.32 26.21
CA ILE A 78 6.71 25.72 25.80
C ILE A 78 5.42 25.81 24.98
N SER A 79 5.15 24.85 24.08
CA SER A 79 3.89 24.84 23.30
C SER A 79 2.65 24.54 24.16
N GLN A 80 2.76 23.69 25.18
CA GLN A 80 1.65 23.40 26.10
C GLN A 80 1.39 24.57 27.05
N ASP A 81 2.43 25.23 27.56
CA ASP A 81 2.31 26.41 28.40
C ASP A 81 1.72 27.60 27.62
N SER A 82 2.05 27.75 26.33
CA SER A 82 1.40 28.75 25.46
C SER A 82 -0.08 28.46 25.20
N CYS A 83 -0.49 27.18 25.06
CA CYS A 83 -1.91 26.85 24.92
C CYS A 83 -2.70 27.07 26.23
N ASN A 84 -2.11 26.73 27.38
CA ASN A 84 -2.77 26.90 28.69
C ASN A 84 -2.95 28.39 29.07
N ASN A 85 -2.07 29.28 28.61
CA ASN A 85 -2.21 30.72 28.81
C ASN A 85 -3.23 31.39 27.86
N ILE A 86 -3.58 30.76 26.73
CA ILE A 86 -4.64 31.24 25.83
C ILE A 86 -6.03 30.83 26.33
N LEU A 87 -6.15 29.69 27.03
CA LEU A 87 -7.42 29.15 27.54
C LEU A 87 -7.92 29.78 28.85
N ASN A 88 -7.08 30.51 29.59
CA ASN A 88 -7.45 31.15 30.87
C ASN A 88 -7.61 32.69 30.77
N GLY A 89 -7.70 33.23 29.54
CA GLY A 89 -7.60 34.67 29.26
C GLY A 89 -8.90 35.44 29.03
N GLU A 90 -10.09 34.81 29.05
CA GLU A 90 -11.36 35.49 28.68
C GLU A 90 -12.53 35.19 29.64
N ILE A 91 -12.52 35.77 30.86
CA ILE A 91 -13.76 36.02 31.62
C ILE A 91 -13.71 37.39 32.33
N SER A 92 -14.09 38.48 31.63
CA SER A 92 -14.77 39.61 32.29
C SER A 92 -15.39 40.65 31.32
N LYS A 93 -16.73 40.79 31.39
CA LYS A 93 -17.54 42.02 31.14
C LYS A 93 -17.57 42.56 29.69
N LYS A 94 -18.74 42.49 29.01
CA LYS A 94 -19.78 43.57 28.87
C LYS A 94 -19.34 44.76 28.00
N LEU A 95 -20.15 45.36 27.12
CA LEU A 95 -21.45 45.08 26.48
C LEU A 95 -21.65 46.18 25.39
N THR A 96 -22.66 46.05 24.52
CA THR A 96 -23.27 47.07 23.61
C THR A 96 -22.40 47.73 22.53
N ASP A 97 -22.72 47.34 21.28
CA ASP A 97 -23.23 48.17 20.17
C ASP A 97 -22.35 49.14 19.34
N ASP A 98 -22.53 48.94 18.02
CA ASP A 98 -22.70 49.93 16.95
C ASP A 98 -21.55 50.51 16.07
N HIS A 99 -21.87 50.46 14.77
CA HIS A 99 -21.50 51.32 13.62
C HIS A 99 -20.04 51.43 13.08
N GLU A 100 -19.90 50.83 11.89
CA GLU A 100 -19.51 51.46 10.61
C GLU A 100 -18.18 52.25 10.37
N ASN A 101 -17.63 51.99 9.18
CA ASN A 101 -17.00 52.93 8.23
C ASN A 101 -15.59 53.55 8.49
N SER A 102 -14.63 52.97 7.76
CA SER A 102 -13.92 53.66 6.64
C SER A 102 -12.63 54.49 6.85
N ILE A 103 -11.71 54.34 5.87
CA ILE A 103 -10.84 55.38 5.25
C ILE A 103 -9.57 55.91 5.97
N ASN A 104 -8.42 55.53 5.37
CA ASN A 104 -7.19 56.29 5.06
C ASN A 104 -6.36 57.12 6.07
N ASN A 105 -5.06 57.16 5.70
CA ASN A 105 -4.08 58.28 5.76
C ASN A 105 -3.04 58.36 6.91
N ASN A 106 -1.85 57.83 6.59
CA ASN A 106 -0.63 58.60 6.20
C ASN A 106 0.15 59.50 7.20
N TYR A 107 1.47 59.51 6.98
CA TYR A 107 2.54 60.40 7.50
C TYR A 107 2.83 60.28 9.01
N SER A 108 4.06 60.40 9.53
CA SER A 108 5.42 60.70 9.02
C SER A 108 6.45 60.14 10.06
N GLY A 109 7.78 60.15 9.95
CA GLY A 109 8.77 60.63 8.97
C GLY A 109 10.18 60.67 9.63
N ASN A 110 11.24 60.84 8.83
CA ASN A 110 12.68 61.01 9.21
C ASN A 110 13.39 59.76 9.77
N LEU A 111 14.51 59.25 9.23
CA LEU A 111 15.84 59.84 8.88
C LEU A 111 16.73 60.15 10.08
N VAL A 112 17.89 59.45 10.17
CA VAL A 112 19.28 60.00 10.26
C VAL A 112 20.28 58.82 10.12
N GLU A 113 21.45 59.11 9.54
CA GLU A 113 22.53 58.15 9.19
C GLU A 113 23.56 57.92 10.33
N ASN A 114 24.69 57.25 9.96
CA ASN A 114 26.05 57.33 10.56
C ASN A 114 26.39 56.46 11.79
N THR A 115 27.62 55.92 11.96
CA THR A 115 28.67 55.43 11.02
C THR A 115 29.64 54.49 11.79
N TYR A 116 30.53 53.81 11.07
CA TYR A 116 31.65 52.97 11.55
C TYR A 116 32.44 53.43 12.80
N THR A 117 33.05 52.46 13.51
CA THR A 117 34.46 52.59 13.98
C THR A 117 35.13 51.23 14.27
N LYS A 118 36.47 51.18 14.18
CA LYS A 118 37.36 50.00 14.39
C LYS A 118 37.95 49.98 15.81
N GLY A 119 38.45 48.82 16.26
CA GLY A 119 39.42 48.74 17.36
C GLY A 119 40.07 47.35 17.50
N ASN A 120 41.39 47.26 17.25
CA ASN A 120 42.23 46.09 17.60
C ASN A 120 43.05 46.40 18.86
N LEU A 121 43.43 45.37 19.65
CA LEU A 121 44.82 44.90 19.89
C LEU A 121 44.92 44.03 21.16
N ASN A 122 45.71 42.95 21.10
CA ASN A 122 46.74 42.46 22.06
C ASN A 122 46.43 42.30 23.58
N THR A 123 47.08 41.46 24.40
CA THR A 123 48.06 40.33 24.30
C THR A 123 48.19 39.74 25.71
N MET A 124 48.47 38.43 25.87
CA MET A 124 49.51 37.95 26.82
C MET A 124 49.81 36.45 26.66
N GLN A 125 51.11 36.11 26.66
CA GLN A 125 51.63 34.74 26.79
C GLN A 125 52.06 34.50 28.24
N VAL A 126 52.02 33.25 28.70
CA VAL A 126 52.97 32.72 29.71
C VAL A 126 53.40 31.31 29.26
N ILE A 127 54.65 30.95 29.56
CA ILE A 127 55.41 29.80 29.05
C ILE A 127 55.88 28.94 30.25
N ASP A 128 56.21 27.66 30.00
CA ASP A 128 57.04 26.69 30.80
C ASP A 128 56.30 25.40 31.23
N LYS A 129 56.93 24.21 31.29
CA LYS A 129 58.16 23.69 30.64
C LYS A 129 58.17 22.14 30.65
N SER A 130 58.99 21.57 29.79
CA SER A 130 59.30 20.14 29.59
C SER A 130 59.79 19.32 30.81
N VAL A 131 59.50 18.00 30.83
CA VAL A 131 60.40 16.94 31.35
C VAL A 131 60.28 15.65 30.50
N ASN A 132 61.41 15.01 30.18
CA ASN A 132 61.54 13.73 29.45
C ASN A 132 61.74 12.51 30.39
N LYS A 133 61.26 11.33 29.97
CA LYS A 133 61.88 9.96 30.09
C LYS A 133 60.85 8.92 29.56
N MET A 134 61.04 8.08 28.54
CA MET A 134 62.14 7.21 28.04
C MET A 134 62.01 5.73 28.49
N ALA A 135 61.90 4.82 27.50
CA ALA A 135 61.88 3.34 27.54
C ALA A 135 60.65 2.67 28.20
N SER A 136 59.97 1.69 27.58
CA SER A 136 60.51 0.47 26.93
C SER A 136 59.81 0.09 25.61
N LYS A 137 60.51 -0.72 24.79
CA LYS A 137 59.93 -1.47 23.66
C LYS A 137 59.13 -2.67 24.20
N ASP A 138 58.15 -3.14 23.42
CA ASP A 138 58.12 -4.54 23.01
C ASP A 138 57.36 -4.70 21.69
N ASP A 139 57.87 -5.56 20.81
CA ASP A 139 57.33 -5.82 19.47
C ASP A 139 56.30 -6.96 19.52
N SER A 140 55.07 -6.71 19.06
CA SER A 140 54.21 -7.77 18.53
C SER A 140 53.36 -7.25 17.37
N ALA A 141 53.76 -7.59 16.15
CA ALA A 141 53.02 -7.25 14.95
C ALA A 141 51.74 -8.08 14.85
N SER A 142 50.62 -7.57 15.40
CA SER A 142 49.28 -7.95 14.95
C SER A 142 48.92 -7.08 13.75
N SER A 143 48.82 -7.69 12.57
CA SER A 143 48.30 -7.04 11.38
C SER A 143 46.81 -6.74 11.57
N GLU A 144 46.50 -5.57 12.12
CA GLU A 144 45.14 -5.04 12.11
C GLU A 144 44.74 -4.79 10.65
N VAL A 145 44.03 -5.76 10.07
CA VAL A 145 43.17 -5.51 8.91
C VAL A 145 42.23 -4.39 9.34
N PRO A 146 42.20 -3.23 8.65
CA PRO A 146 41.28 -2.18 9.02
C PRO A 146 39.86 -2.69 8.82
N THR A 147 39.21 -3.06 9.92
CA THR A 147 37.78 -3.33 9.93
C THR A 147 37.09 -2.05 9.52
N GLU A 148 36.72 -1.93 8.24
CA GLU A 148 35.84 -0.87 7.80
C GLU A 148 34.59 -0.95 8.68
N ASP A 149 34.41 0.03 9.58
CA ASP A 149 33.15 0.21 10.28
C ASP A 149 32.04 0.13 9.23
N HIS A 150 31.26 -0.96 9.26
CA HIS A 150 30.09 -1.11 8.42
C HIS A 150 29.03 -0.14 8.94
N LYS A 151 29.23 1.15 8.64
CA LYS A 151 28.39 2.27 9.05
C LYS A 151 27.02 2.10 8.42
N ILE A 152 26.16 1.41 9.14
CA ILE A 152 24.73 1.28 8.86
C ILE A 152 24.23 2.69 8.52
N ILE A 153 23.77 2.86 7.29
CA ILE A 153 23.27 4.15 6.85
C ILE A 153 21.98 4.40 7.61
N SER A 154 21.96 5.45 8.44
CA SER A 154 20.77 5.81 9.20
C SER A 154 19.67 6.24 8.23
N LEU A 155 18.73 5.32 7.98
CA LEU A 155 17.56 5.56 7.14
C LEU A 155 16.82 6.83 7.57
N MET A 156 16.70 7.05 8.88
CA MET A 156 16.09 8.25 9.46
C MET A 156 16.80 9.56 9.05
N LYS A 157 18.13 9.58 8.97
CA LYS A 157 18.89 10.76 8.49
C LYS A 157 18.70 10.98 6.98
N CYS A 158 18.59 9.90 6.19
CA CYS A 158 18.23 10.00 4.78
C CYS A 158 16.80 10.54 4.59
N THR A 159 15.81 10.01 5.32
CA THR A 159 14.41 10.47 5.27
C THR A 159 14.29 11.94 5.71
N LYS A 160 14.94 12.35 6.81
CA LYS A 160 14.97 13.77 7.26
C LYS A 160 15.51 14.70 6.18
N TYR A 161 16.62 14.32 5.53
CA TYR A 161 17.17 15.08 4.40
C TYR A 161 16.19 15.19 3.22
N LEU A 162 15.56 14.09 2.81
CA LEU A 162 14.59 14.11 1.70
C LEU A 162 13.36 14.97 2.03
N ILE A 163 12.85 14.91 3.27
CA ILE A 163 11.78 15.78 3.76
C ILE A 163 12.19 17.25 3.66
N GLU A 164 13.33 17.63 4.24
CA GLU A 164 13.78 19.03 4.29
C GLU A 164 14.00 19.64 2.90
N ASN A 165 14.44 18.82 1.94
CA ASN A 165 14.87 19.25 0.61
C ASN A 165 13.85 19.02 -0.52
N ARG A 166 12.68 18.40 -0.28
CA ARG A 166 11.65 18.13 -1.32
C ARG A 166 11.25 19.38 -2.11
N ILE A 167 10.94 19.22 -3.41
CA ILE A 167 10.74 20.34 -4.36
C ILE A 167 9.57 21.23 -3.92
N ASN A 168 8.42 20.61 -3.70
CA ASN A 168 7.20 21.22 -3.22
C ASN A 168 6.93 20.73 -1.79
N LYS A 169 7.01 21.66 -0.82
CA LYS A 169 6.83 21.37 0.61
C LYS A 169 5.38 21.10 0.99
N ASN A 170 4.41 21.47 0.16
CA ASN A 170 2.99 21.20 0.40
C ASN A 170 2.58 19.77 0.03
N LEU A 171 3.46 19.04 -0.67
CA LEU A 171 3.29 17.61 -0.91
C LEU A 171 3.99 16.78 0.17
N ASP A 172 3.33 15.69 0.51
CA ASP A 172 3.83 14.67 1.43
C ASP A 172 4.88 13.75 0.76
N MET A 173 5.53 12.94 1.59
CA MET A 173 6.47 11.90 1.15
C MET A 173 5.73 10.70 0.53
N PRO A 174 6.42 9.86 -0.27
CA PRO A 174 5.96 8.49 -0.55
C PRO A 174 5.75 7.71 0.74
N HIS A 175 4.76 6.81 0.79
CA HIS A 175 4.50 6.03 2.01
C HIS A 175 5.65 5.08 2.37
N SER A 176 6.33 4.52 1.36
CA SER A 176 7.50 3.68 1.58
C SER A 176 8.79 4.51 1.67
N ASN A 177 9.38 4.55 2.86
CA ASN A 177 10.71 5.11 3.11
C ASN A 177 11.86 4.38 2.38
N THR A 178 11.61 3.23 1.74
CA THR A 178 12.64 2.54 0.93
C THR A 178 12.80 3.14 -0.46
N MET A 179 11.84 3.94 -0.94
CA MET A 179 11.90 4.60 -2.25
C MET A 179 12.83 5.81 -2.19
N ASN A 180 14.04 5.65 -2.73
CA ASN A 180 15.12 6.64 -2.65
C ASN A 180 15.94 6.65 -3.96
N ALA A 181 16.87 7.60 -4.11
CA ALA A 181 17.62 7.77 -5.36
C ALA A 181 18.63 6.65 -5.71
N LEU A 182 18.74 5.58 -4.90
CA LEU A 182 19.41 4.32 -5.28
C LEU A 182 18.43 3.18 -5.58
N PHE A 183 17.12 3.42 -5.62
CA PHE A 183 16.13 2.43 -6.05
C PHE A 183 16.15 2.30 -7.59
N MET A 184 17.21 1.65 -8.08
CA MET A 184 17.45 1.38 -9.49
C MET A 184 18.39 0.20 -9.66
N ASP A 185 18.28 -0.49 -10.78
CA ASP A 185 19.28 -1.48 -11.18
C ASP A 185 20.63 -0.81 -11.49
N TYR A 186 21.75 -1.44 -11.15
CA TYR A 186 23.09 -0.85 -11.30
C TYR A 186 23.42 -0.39 -12.74
N TYR A 187 22.87 -1.05 -13.75
CA TYR A 187 23.07 -0.67 -15.15
C TYR A 187 22.51 0.73 -15.47
N HIS A 188 21.54 1.25 -14.71
CA HIS A 188 21.07 2.64 -14.84
C HIS A 188 22.14 3.66 -14.48
N LEU A 189 22.96 3.41 -13.44
CA LEU A 189 24.10 4.27 -13.11
C LEU A 189 25.19 4.22 -14.19
N VAL A 190 25.46 3.05 -14.76
CA VAL A 190 26.41 2.88 -15.88
C VAL A 190 25.93 3.61 -17.13
N MET A 191 24.63 3.52 -17.47
CA MET A 191 24.03 4.28 -18.58
C MET A 191 24.04 5.80 -18.31
N ALA A 192 23.71 6.23 -17.09
CA ALA A 192 23.76 7.64 -16.68
C ALA A 192 25.17 8.22 -16.82
N TYR A 193 26.20 7.53 -16.31
CA TYR A 193 27.59 7.90 -16.50
C TYR A 193 27.98 7.94 -17.99
N THR A 194 27.50 6.98 -18.79
CA THR A 194 27.74 6.95 -20.24
C THR A 194 27.10 8.16 -20.93
N PHE A 195 25.85 8.52 -20.61
CA PHE A 195 25.20 9.72 -21.12
C PHE A 195 25.88 11.01 -20.63
N PHE A 196 26.46 11.00 -19.43
CA PHE A 196 27.25 12.11 -18.90
C PHE A 196 28.49 12.34 -19.78
N ARG A 197 29.37 11.33 -19.89
CA ARG A 197 30.60 11.39 -20.70
C ARG A 197 30.36 11.67 -22.18
N GLN A 198 29.27 11.13 -22.75
CA GLN A 198 28.88 11.37 -24.15
C GLN A 198 28.12 12.69 -24.36
N LYS A 199 27.97 13.53 -23.31
CA LYS A 199 27.24 14.81 -23.34
C LYS A 199 25.78 14.69 -23.83
N LYS A 200 25.15 13.53 -23.63
CA LYS A 200 23.74 13.24 -23.97
C LYS A 200 22.78 13.36 -22.79
N HIS A 201 23.29 13.50 -21.56
CA HIS A 201 22.51 13.53 -20.32
C HIS A 201 21.44 14.63 -20.29
N GLU A 202 21.71 15.78 -20.91
CA GLU A 202 20.79 16.93 -21.02
C GLU A 202 19.83 16.89 -22.22
N ASN A 203 19.91 15.88 -23.11
CA ASN A 203 18.97 15.75 -24.23
C ASN A 203 17.54 15.62 -23.70
N ILE A 204 16.59 16.36 -24.28
CA ILE A 204 15.19 16.25 -23.90
C ILE A 204 14.63 14.96 -24.48
N SER A 205 14.09 14.13 -23.60
CA SER A 205 13.61 12.79 -23.89
C SER A 205 12.16 12.65 -23.46
N VAL A 206 11.39 11.83 -24.18
CA VAL A 206 10.03 11.43 -23.79
C VAL A 206 9.99 9.92 -23.66
N PHE A 207 9.57 9.45 -22.49
CA PHE A 207 9.31 8.06 -22.20
C PHE A 207 7.82 7.84 -21.94
N GLU A 208 7.29 6.71 -22.39
CA GLU A 208 5.91 6.29 -22.13
C GLU A 208 5.88 4.99 -21.35
N ILE A 209 4.87 4.87 -20.48
CA ILE A 209 4.64 3.73 -19.59
C ILE A 209 3.33 3.07 -19.96
N PHE A 210 3.37 1.78 -20.30
CA PHE A 210 2.20 1.00 -20.74
C PHE A 210 2.42 -0.51 -20.55
N PHE A 211 1.35 -1.30 -20.55
CA PHE A 211 1.42 -2.77 -20.60
C PHE A 211 0.90 -3.31 -21.94
N ARG A 212 1.31 -4.53 -22.32
CA ARG A 212 0.94 -5.17 -23.60
C ARG A 212 -0.29 -6.08 -23.53
N LYS A 213 -0.64 -6.54 -22.33
CA LYS A 213 -1.74 -7.45 -22.05
C LYS A 213 -2.35 -7.06 -20.72
N CYS A 214 -3.68 -7.01 -20.65
CA CYS A 214 -4.39 -6.84 -19.40
C CYS A 214 -4.13 -8.07 -18.48
N PRO A 215 -4.10 -7.90 -17.15
CA PRO A 215 -3.75 -8.98 -16.23
C PRO A 215 -4.91 -9.98 -16.07
N PHE A 216 -4.62 -11.15 -15.49
CA PHE A 216 -5.60 -12.16 -15.09
C PHE A 216 -6.46 -12.74 -16.24
N LYS A 217 -6.04 -12.56 -17.50
CA LYS A 217 -6.83 -12.83 -18.72
C LYS A 217 -8.12 -12.00 -18.82
N GLY A 218 -8.21 -10.90 -18.07
CA GLY A 218 -9.21 -9.86 -18.29
C GLY A 218 -8.87 -8.99 -19.49
N GLU A 219 -9.73 -8.03 -19.81
CA GLU A 219 -9.50 -7.04 -20.90
C GLU A 219 -9.36 -5.61 -20.37
N PHE A 220 -9.20 -5.40 -19.05
CA PHE A 220 -8.97 -4.08 -18.45
C PHE A 220 -7.97 -4.13 -17.27
N ALA A 221 -7.52 -2.97 -16.81
CA ALA A 221 -6.87 -2.76 -15.52
C ALA A 221 -7.38 -1.48 -14.83
N VAL A 222 -7.19 -1.38 -13.51
CA VAL A 222 -7.46 -0.17 -12.70
C VAL A 222 -6.14 0.50 -12.37
N LEU A 223 -5.89 1.70 -12.91
CA LEU A 223 -4.60 2.40 -12.73
C LEU A 223 -4.37 2.79 -11.25
N GLY A 224 -3.23 2.38 -10.68
CA GLY A 224 -2.82 2.72 -9.31
C GLY A 224 -1.39 3.25 -9.25
N GLY A 225 -1.10 4.10 -8.26
CA GLY A 225 0.28 4.50 -7.91
C GLY A 225 0.77 5.82 -8.50
N VAL A 226 -0.03 6.51 -9.32
CA VAL A 226 0.31 7.81 -9.91
C VAL A 226 0.63 8.84 -8.82
N HIS A 227 -0.16 8.88 -7.74
CA HIS A 227 0.09 9.77 -6.61
C HIS A 227 1.46 9.49 -5.95
N GLU A 228 1.86 8.22 -5.81
CA GLU A 228 3.16 7.85 -5.23
C GLU A 228 4.34 8.16 -6.15
N VAL A 229 4.17 8.00 -7.47
CA VAL A 229 5.19 8.43 -8.45
C VAL A 229 5.45 9.93 -8.36
N ILE A 230 4.40 10.76 -8.25
CA ILE A 230 4.59 12.22 -8.11
C ILE A 230 5.23 12.58 -6.77
N LYS A 231 4.82 11.96 -5.65
CA LYS A 231 5.50 12.13 -4.35
C LYS A 231 6.96 11.71 -4.40
N TYR A 232 7.28 10.63 -5.11
CA TYR A 232 8.66 10.15 -5.28
C TYR A 232 9.48 11.16 -6.08
N ILE A 233 8.97 11.65 -7.20
CA ILE A 233 9.61 12.66 -8.05
C ILE A 233 9.80 13.99 -7.31
N ASN A 234 8.84 14.39 -6.46
CA ASN A 234 8.96 15.54 -5.57
C ASN A 234 10.18 15.45 -4.62
N CYS A 235 10.49 14.24 -4.16
CA CYS A 235 11.52 13.98 -3.16
C CYS A 235 12.87 13.57 -3.77
N PHE A 236 12.87 12.95 -4.96
CA PHE A 236 14.00 12.32 -5.63
C PHE A 236 15.25 13.21 -5.70
N ARG A 237 16.25 12.86 -4.89
CA ARG A 237 17.58 13.48 -4.76
C ARG A 237 18.58 12.47 -4.23
N PHE A 238 19.84 12.60 -4.61
CA PHE A 238 20.93 11.87 -3.97
C PHE A 238 21.35 12.55 -2.66
N THR A 239 21.44 11.78 -1.58
CA THR A 239 22.08 12.20 -0.33
C THR A 239 23.60 12.14 -0.47
N GLN A 240 24.32 12.93 0.34
CA GLN A 240 25.79 12.92 0.39
C GLN A 240 26.39 11.51 0.57
N ARG A 241 25.79 10.66 1.41
CA ARG A 241 26.24 9.27 1.62
C ARG A 241 26.02 8.37 0.39
N GLN A 242 24.95 8.60 -0.38
CA GLN A 242 24.71 7.85 -1.61
C GLN A 242 25.69 8.27 -2.72
N LEU A 243 26.05 9.55 -2.78
CA LEU A 243 27.08 10.07 -3.68
C LEU A 243 28.46 9.51 -3.35
N GLU A 244 28.83 9.46 -2.08
CA GLU A 244 30.06 8.78 -1.59
C GLU A 244 30.08 7.29 -1.95
N TYR A 245 28.94 6.60 -1.80
CA TYR A 245 28.79 5.21 -2.21
C TYR A 245 28.99 5.02 -3.72
N ILE A 246 28.36 5.87 -4.55
CA ILE A 246 28.53 5.84 -6.02
C ILE A 246 30.00 6.09 -6.37
N LYS A 247 30.64 7.12 -5.80
CA LYS A 247 32.07 7.41 -5.99
C LYS A 247 32.95 6.21 -5.62
N LYS A 248 32.70 5.55 -4.48
CA LYS A 248 33.48 4.37 -4.05
C LYS A 248 33.27 3.18 -4.98
N LYS A 249 32.05 2.91 -5.45
CA LYS A 249 31.74 1.75 -6.30
C LYS A 249 32.15 1.93 -7.76
N MET A 250 32.11 3.15 -8.27
CA MET A 250 32.44 3.51 -9.65
C MET A 250 33.83 4.16 -9.77
N SER A 251 34.71 3.98 -8.78
CA SER A 251 36.04 4.60 -8.70
C SER A 251 37.02 4.21 -9.83
N HIS A 252 36.71 3.15 -10.58
CA HIS A 252 37.45 2.69 -11.75
C HIS A 252 37.06 3.42 -13.05
N TYR A 253 36.00 4.24 -13.03
CA TYR A 253 35.63 5.11 -14.14
C TYR A 253 36.40 6.44 -14.04
N GLU A 254 37.00 6.88 -15.15
CA GLU A 254 37.63 8.20 -15.23
C GLU A 254 36.62 9.33 -14.98
N TYR A 255 37.08 10.46 -14.44
CA TYR A 255 36.23 11.64 -14.19
C TYR A 255 34.97 11.36 -13.33
N ILE A 256 35.00 10.31 -12.49
CA ILE A 256 33.89 9.96 -11.60
C ILE A 256 33.48 11.10 -10.67
N ASP A 257 34.43 11.96 -10.28
CA ASP A 257 34.16 13.14 -9.45
C ASP A 257 33.28 14.18 -10.15
N GLU A 258 33.47 14.42 -11.44
CA GLU A 258 32.62 15.33 -12.23
C GLU A 258 31.19 14.78 -12.34
N PHE A 259 31.05 13.46 -12.54
CA PHE A 259 29.76 12.80 -12.61
C PHE A 259 29.02 12.84 -11.26
N VAL A 260 29.74 12.58 -10.16
CA VAL A 260 29.18 12.63 -8.81
C VAL A 260 28.82 14.07 -8.41
N ASP A 261 29.58 15.07 -8.86
CA ASP A 261 29.22 16.48 -8.68
C ASP A 261 27.93 16.85 -9.44
N TYR A 262 27.81 16.42 -10.71
CA TYR A 262 26.57 16.56 -11.48
C TYR A 262 25.36 15.90 -10.76
N LEU A 263 25.52 14.69 -10.22
CA LEU A 263 24.45 13.99 -9.50
C LEU A 263 23.97 14.73 -8.23
N LYS A 264 24.75 15.65 -7.64
CA LYS A 264 24.27 16.50 -6.52
C LYS A 264 23.09 17.38 -6.91
N GLY A 265 23.08 17.88 -8.16
CA GLY A 265 22.02 18.74 -8.68
C GLY A 265 20.80 17.97 -9.21
N VAL A 266 20.95 16.67 -9.49
CA VAL A 266 19.91 15.84 -10.11
C VAL A 266 18.71 15.66 -9.18
N ASN A 267 17.54 16.11 -9.65
CA ASN A 267 16.27 15.99 -8.96
C ASN A 267 15.08 16.08 -9.95
N GLY A 268 13.85 15.85 -9.47
CA GLY A 268 12.64 15.81 -10.30
C GLY A 268 12.09 17.14 -10.83
N SER A 269 12.72 18.29 -10.57
CA SER A 269 12.17 19.62 -10.90
C SER A 269 12.26 20.02 -12.37
N ARG A 270 12.85 19.19 -13.23
CA ARG A 270 12.99 19.41 -14.68
C ARG A 270 12.17 18.42 -15.52
N LEU A 271 11.14 17.85 -14.91
CA LEU A 271 10.27 16.85 -15.51
C LEU A 271 8.88 17.45 -15.77
N SER A 272 8.31 17.13 -16.94
CA SER A 272 6.89 17.28 -17.24
C SER A 272 6.26 15.88 -17.30
N ILE A 273 5.09 15.72 -16.71
CA ILE A 273 4.42 14.41 -16.58
C ILE A 273 2.97 14.55 -17.00
N HIS A 274 2.60 13.77 -18.02
CA HIS A 274 1.21 13.54 -18.37
C HIS A 274 0.80 12.15 -17.88
N SER A 275 -0.42 12.00 -17.38
CA SER A 275 -0.91 10.70 -16.90
C SER A 275 -2.43 10.63 -16.99
N MET A 276 -2.96 9.42 -17.06
CA MET A 276 -4.33 9.19 -16.66
C MET A 276 -4.49 9.34 -15.15
N GLU A 277 -5.70 9.72 -14.74
CA GLU A 277 -6.04 9.85 -13.33
C GLU A 277 -6.01 8.49 -12.61
N GLU A 278 -5.44 8.43 -11.40
CA GLU A 278 -5.48 7.24 -10.54
C GLU A 278 -6.93 6.76 -10.34
N GLY A 279 -7.17 5.44 -10.35
CA GLY A 279 -8.50 4.84 -10.37
C GLY A 279 -9.17 4.76 -11.75
N SER A 280 -8.58 5.34 -12.81
CA SER A 280 -9.12 5.16 -14.17
C SER A 280 -9.08 3.69 -14.61
N ILE A 281 -10.09 3.27 -15.38
CA ILE A 281 -10.03 2.02 -16.14
C ILE A 281 -9.16 2.24 -17.37
N VAL A 282 -8.16 1.36 -17.56
CA VAL A 282 -7.13 1.45 -18.60
C VAL A 282 -6.92 0.12 -19.30
N PHE A 283 -6.34 0.16 -20.49
CA PHE A 283 -6.28 -0.92 -21.47
C PHE A 283 -4.85 -1.20 -21.94
N ALA A 284 -4.69 -2.27 -22.72
CA ALA A 284 -3.39 -2.67 -23.24
C ALA A 284 -2.96 -1.81 -24.45
N ASN A 285 -1.67 -1.47 -24.50
CA ASN A 285 -0.99 -0.76 -25.59
C ASN A 285 -1.34 0.74 -25.73
N GLU A 286 -1.96 1.33 -24.70
CA GLU A 286 -2.11 2.79 -24.56
C GLU A 286 -1.14 3.39 -23.52
N PRO A 287 -0.66 4.63 -23.71
CA PRO A 287 0.17 5.32 -22.73
C PRO A 287 -0.62 5.66 -21.46
N LEU A 288 -0.16 5.16 -20.31
CA LEU A 288 -0.75 5.44 -18.99
C LEU A 288 -0.12 6.68 -18.34
N ILE A 289 1.20 6.79 -18.47
CA ILE A 289 2.05 7.89 -18.01
C ILE A 289 3.05 8.21 -19.13
N THR A 290 3.26 9.50 -19.37
CA THR A 290 4.28 10.04 -20.27
C THR A 290 5.19 10.97 -19.47
N LEU A 291 6.48 10.62 -19.40
CA LEU A 291 7.52 11.37 -18.71
C LEU A 291 8.41 12.10 -19.72
N GLU A 292 8.51 13.42 -19.61
CA GLU A 292 9.34 14.26 -20.45
C GLU A 292 10.39 15.03 -19.63
N GLY A 293 11.63 15.06 -20.11
CA GLY A 293 12.73 15.76 -19.45
C GLY A 293 14.13 15.26 -19.84
N PRO A 294 15.19 15.68 -19.13
CA PRO A 294 16.57 15.30 -19.42
C PRO A 294 16.78 13.78 -19.40
N LEU A 295 17.40 13.25 -20.46
CA LEU A 295 17.57 11.81 -20.71
C LEU A 295 18.11 11.03 -19.52
N LEU A 296 19.12 11.57 -18.83
CA LEU A 296 19.70 10.92 -17.65
C LEU A 296 18.68 10.79 -16.52
N ILE A 297 17.93 11.85 -16.23
CA ILE A 297 16.95 11.88 -15.14
C ILE A 297 15.80 10.91 -15.44
N CYS A 298 15.25 10.96 -16.66
CA CYS A 298 14.20 10.03 -17.07
C CYS A 298 14.65 8.57 -16.98
N GLN A 299 15.88 8.26 -17.40
CA GLN A 299 16.38 6.89 -17.45
C GLN A 299 16.63 6.27 -16.06
N ILE A 300 17.16 7.03 -15.09
CA ILE A 300 17.43 6.49 -13.75
C ILE A 300 16.17 6.32 -12.88
N LEU A 301 15.04 6.89 -13.29
CA LEU A 301 13.76 6.75 -12.60
C LEU A 301 12.99 5.48 -13.02
N GLU A 302 13.41 4.77 -14.07
CA GLU A 302 12.68 3.62 -14.67
C GLU A 302 12.27 2.55 -13.64
N SER A 303 13.22 1.98 -12.89
CA SER A 303 12.92 0.89 -11.93
C SER A 303 11.94 1.33 -10.84
N ALA A 304 12.10 2.55 -10.30
CA ALA A 304 11.25 3.07 -9.22
C ALA A 304 9.83 3.36 -9.71
N ILE A 305 9.68 4.03 -10.86
CA ILE A 305 8.35 4.33 -11.42
C ILE A 305 7.64 3.03 -11.83
N LEU A 306 8.35 2.08 -12.45
CA LEU A 306 7.77 0.78 -12.78
C LEU A 306 7.33 0.00 -11.53
N ASN A 307 8.09 0.03 -10.43
CA ASN A 307 7.70 -0.60 -9.17
C ASN A 307 6.44 0.04 -8.58
N LEU A 308 6.42 1.38 -8.51
CA LEU A 308 5.33 2.18 -7.96
C LEU A 308 4.03 2.13 -8.76
N ILE A 309 4.03 1.70 -10.03
CA ILE A 309 2.80 1.53 -10.82
C ILE A 309 2.40 0.06 -11.02
N ASN A 310 3.36 -0.87 -11.19
CA ASN A 310 3.05 -2.29 -11.44
C ASN A 310 2.23 -2.90 -10.30
N TYR A 311 2.71 -2.80 -9.06
CA TYR A 311 2.07 -3.47 -7.92
C TYR A 311 0.71 -2.83 -7.57
N PRO A 312 0.59 -1.49 -7.43
CA PRO A 312 -0.70 -0.83 -7.22
C PRO A 312 -1.76 -1.13 -8.29
N THR A 313 -1.40 -1.02 -9.57
CA THR A 313 -2.34 -1.28 -10.68
C THR A 313 -2.78 -2.74 -10.69
N LEU A 314 -1.87 -3.68 -10.43
CA LEU A 314 -2.18 -5.10 -10.37
C LEU A 314 -3.15 -5.42 -9.22
N ILE A 315 -2.90 -4.90 -8.01
CA ILE A 315 -3.73 -5.15 -6.82
C ILE A 315 -5.13 -4.51 -6.98
N ALA A 316 -5.20 -3.26 -7.45
CA ALA A 316 -6.47 -2.58 -7.68
C ALA A 316 -7.32 -3.33 -8.72
N THR A 317 -6.69 -3.82 -9.80
CA THR A 317 -7.35 -4.66 -10.80
C THR A 317 -7.83 -5.98 -10.21
N ASN A 318 -6.98 -6.67 -9.45
CA ASN A 318 -7.32 -7.96 -8.83
C ASN A 318 -8.51 -7.83 -7.86
N SER A 319 -8.51 -6.80 -7.03
CA SER A 319 -9.63 -6.56 -6.12
C SER A 319 -10.92 -6.21 -6.83
N MET A 320 -10.85 -5.46 -7.94
CA MET A 320 -12.04 -5.17 -8.75
C MET A 320 -12.56 -6.42 -9.46
N MET A 321 -11.66 -7.26 -10.01
CA MET A 321 -12.02 -8.55 -10.59
C MET A 321 -12.71 -9.46 -9.57
N HIS A 322 -12.21 -9.55 -8.34
CA HIS A 322 -12.89 -10.26 -7.25
C HIS A 322 -14.25 -9.66 -6.91
N LYS A 323 -14.35 -8.33 -6.77
CA LYS A 323 -15.60 -7.60 -6.47
C LYS A 323 -16.68 -7.83 -7.53
N ILE A 324 -16.30 -7.89 -8.81
CA ILE A 324 -17.18 -8.23 -9.94
C ILE A 324 -17.55 -9.72 -9.88
N SER A 325 -16.57 -10.61 -9.66
CA SER A 325 -16.79 -12.06 -9.59
C SER A 325 -17.79 -12.47 -8.51
N ILE A 326 -17.80 -11.80 -7.35
CA ILE A 326 -18.75 -12.07 -6.27
C ILE A 326 -20.12 -11.38 -6.46
N ASN A 327 -20.43 -10.89 -7.67
CA ASN A 327 -21.66 -10.17 -7.98
C ASN A 327 -21.88 -8.94 -7.09
N GLN A 328 -20.83 -8.14 -6.85
CA GLN A 328 -20.84 -6.93 -6.02
C GLN A 328 -21.20 -7.13 -4.53
N LYS A 329 -21.27 -8.38 -4.05
CA LYS A 329 -21.34 -8.73 -2.61
C LYS A 329 -20.18 -8.13 -1.81
N THR A 330 -20.23 -8.21 -0.49
CA THR A 330 -19.23 -7.55 0.36
C THR A 330 -17.86 -8.23 0.26
N LEU A 331 -16.82 -7.46 -0.02
CA LEU A 331 -15.43 -7.94 -0.11
C LEU A 331 -14.60 -7.35 1.03
N ALA A 332 -13.86 -8.20 1.76
CA ALA A 332 -12.92 -7.78 2.79
C ALA A 332 -11.50 -8.30 2.47
N GLU A 333 -10.50 -7.42 2.59
CA GLU A 333 -9.09 -7.73 2.34
C GLU A 333 -8.42 -8.23 3.64
N PHE A 334 -8.14 -9.54 3.68
CA PHE A 334 -7.63 -10.28 4.86
C PHE A 334 -6.19 -10.78 4.65
N GLY A 335 -5.44 -10.15 3.74
CA GLY A 335 -4.17 -10.61 3.19
C GLY A 335 -2.91 -10.09 3.89
N CYS A 336 -3.01 -9.08 4.76
CA CYS A 336 -1.88 -8.46 5.48
C CYS A 336 -0.76 -9.43 5.92
N ARG A 337 -1.09 -10.61 6.45
CA ARG A 337 -0.12 -11.63 6.93
C ARG A 337 0.62 -12.43 5.85
N ARG A 338 0.24 -12.30 4.58
CA ARG A 338 0.83 -12.98 3.41
C ARG A 338 1.33 -11.99 2.34
N ALA A 339 1.16 -10.69 2.55
CA ALA A 339 1.61 -9.66 1.63
C ALA A 339 3.14 -9.67 1.46
N GLN A 340 3.62 -9.26 0.29
CA GLN A 340 5.03 -9.42 -0.08
C GLN A 340 5.88 -8.22 0.35
N GLY A 341 6.84 -8.47 1.23
CA GLY A 341 7.80 -7.46 1.71
C GLY A 341 7.22 -6.46 2.73
N PRO A 342 8.05 -5.52 3.24
CA PRO A 342 7.69 -4.67 4.37
C PRO A 342 6.58 -3.65 4.07
N ASP A 343 6.42 -3.24 2.81
CA ASP A 343 5.38 -2.29 2.37
C ASP A 343 4.16 -2.98 1.73
N GLY A 344 4.29 -4.23 1.30
CA GLY A 344 3.25 -4.94 0.54
C GLY A 344 1.92 -5.04 1.27
N ALA A 345 1.94 -5.14 2.60
CA ALA A 345 0.70 -5.12 3.39
C ALA A 345 0.00 -3.76 3.33
N LEU A 346 0.74 -2.65 3.49
CA LEU A 346 0.16 -1.31 3.51
C LEU A 346 -0.30 -0.87 2.12
N SER A 347 0.60 -0.93 1.13
CA SER A 347 0.28 -0.61 -0.26
C SER A 347 -0.79 -1.55 -0.81
N GLY A 348 -0.70 -2.85 -0.52
CA GLY A 348 -1.69 -3.83 -0.94
C GLY A 348 -3.09 -3.52 -0.40
N SER A 349 -3.24 -3.27 0.91
CA SER A 349 -4.54 -2.88 1.50
C SER A 349 -5.09 -1.56 0.91
N ARG A 350 -4.21 -0.55 0.68
CA ARG A 350 -4.61 0.72 0.05
C ARG A 350 -5.23 0.50 -1.33
N TYR A 351 -4.53 -0.23 -2.20
CA TYR A 351 -4.97 -0.41 -3.59
C TYR A 351 -6.08 -1.45 -3.74
N ALA A 352 -6.17 -2.43 -2.82
CA ALA A 352 -7.28 -3.37 -2.79
C ALA A 352 -8.63 -2.65 -2.54
N TYR A 353 -8.65 -1.54 -1.80
CA TYR A 353 -9.89 -0.78 -1.56
C TYR A 353 -10.57 -0.24 -2.83
N ALA A 354 -9.89 -0.23 -3.99
CA ALA A 354 -10.55 0.03 -5.28
C ALA A 354 -11.74 -0.91 -5.52
N GLY A 355 -11.64 -2.18 -5.11
CA GLY A 355 -12.74 -3.15 -5.14
C GLY A 355 -13.24 -3.60 -3.75
N ALA A 356 -12.36 -3.74 -2.77
CA ALA A 356 -12.70 -4.16 -1.41
C ALA A 356 -13.49 -3.10 -0.64
N ASP A 357 -14.39 -3.54 0.24
CA ASP A 357 -15.21 -2.68 1.09
C ASP A 357 -14.61 -2.48 2.48
N PHE A 358 -13.83 -3.47 2.94
CA PHE A 358 -13.15 -3.45 4.23
C PHE A 358 -11.72 -3.99 4.12
N THR A 359 -10.86 -3.66 5.09
CA THR A 359 -9.55 -4.31 5.31
C THR A 359 -9.45 -4.86 6.74
N SER A 360 -8.60 -5.86 6.94
CA SER A 360 -8.12 -6.28 8.26
C SER A 360 -6.88 -5.50 8.73
N ASN A 361 -6.26 -4.72 7.86
CA ASN A 361 -5.01 -4.01 8.12
C ASN A 361 -5.26 -2.72 8.91
N VAL A 362 -5.05 -2.79 10.22
CA VAL A 362 -5.20 -1.66 11.17
C VAL A 362 -4.40 -0.43 10.73
N TYR A 363 -3.19 -0.60 10.19
CA TYR A 363 -2.34 0.53 9.82
C TYR A 363 -2.80 1.20 8.51
N ALA A 364 -3.32 0.42 7.56
CA ALA A 364 -3.97 0.97 6.37
C ALA A 364 -5.27 1.71 6.71
N SER A 365 -6.06 1.18 7.66
CA SER A 365 -7.24 1.88 8.18
C SER A 365 -6.85 3.21 8.84
N PHE A 366 -5.83 3.23 9.70
CA PHE A 366 -5.33 4.45 10.35
C PHE A 366 -4.83 5.53 9.37
N LEU A 367 -4.08 5.14 8.32
CA LEU A 367 -3.50 6.10 7.37
C LEU A 367 -4.47 6.59 6.29
N TYR A 368 -5.49 5.79 5.96
CA TYR A 368 -6.32 6.02 4.76
C TYR A 368 -7.83 6.04 5.05
N ASP A 369 -8.26 5.95 6.30
CA ASP A 369 -9.68 5.87 6.70
C ASP A 369 -10.45 4.71 6.02
N ILE A 370 -9.74 3.63 5.67
CA ILE A 370 -10.38 2.41 5.13
C ILE A 370 -11.19 1.76 6.25
N PRO A 371 -12.49 1.46 6.03
CA PRO A 371 -13.30 0.72 7.00
C PRO A 371 -12.63 -0.59 7.42
N ILE A 372 -12.42 -0.76 8.72
CA ILE A 372 -11.82 -1.97 9.25
C ILE A 372 -12.89 -3.03 9.51
N LEU A 373 -12.56 -4.29 9.20
CA LEU A 373 -13.35 -5.44 9.61
C LEU A 373 -12.44 -6.49 10.23
N GLY A 374 -12.74 -6.83 11.49
CA GLY A 374 -12.14 -7.93 12.21
C GLY A 374 -13.23 -8.78 12.87
N THR A 375 -12.95 -10.07 13.05
CA THR A 375 -13.77 -10.98 13.86
C THR A 375 -12.83 -11.72 14.82
N MET A 376 -13.17 -12.94 15.25
CA MET A 376 -12.28 -13.80 16.04
C MET A 376 -11.39 -14.72 15.17
N SER A 377 -10.41 -15.37 15.81
CA SER A 377 -9.54 -16.41 15.24
C SER A 377 -9.71 -17.73 15.99
N HIS A 378 -9.30 -18.85 15.38
CA HIS A 378 -9.26 -20.14 16.08
C HIS A 378 -8.40 -20.08 17.35
N SER A 379 -7.28 -19.34 17.35
CA SER A 379 -6.44 -19.16 18.55
C SER A 379 -7.15 -18.44 19.70
N PHE A 380 -8.09 -17.54 19.41
CA PHE A 380 -8.95 -16.94 20.43
C PHE A 380 -9.94 -17.96 20.99
N ILE A 381 -10.61 -18.75 20.14
CA ILE A 381 -11.57 -19.77 20.60
C ILE A 381 -10.88 -20.87 21.41
N LEU A 382 -9.72 -21.33 20.96
CA LEU A 382 -8.93 -22.38 21.61
C LEU A 382 -8.28 -21.95 22.93
N SER A 383 -8.22 -20.64 23.26
CA SER A 383 -7.68 -20.18 24.55
C SER A 383 -8.65 -20.37 25.71
N PHE A 384 -9.95 -20.44 25.44
CA PHE A 384 -10.98 -20.72 26.44
C PHE A 384 -11.03 -22.21 26.78
N LYS A 385 -11.44 -22.52 28.00
CA LYS A 385 -11.64 -23.88 28.52
C LYS A 385 -12.96 -23.92 29.30
N SER A 386 -13.65 -25.06 29.26
CA SER A 386 -15.01 -25.22 29.81
C SER A 386 -15.11 -25.13 31.34
N ASP A 387 -14.00 -25.22 32.04
CA ASP A 387 -13.85 -25.03 33.49
C ASP A 387 -13.65 -23.56 33.89
N GLN A 388 -13.47 -22.66 32.92
CA GLN A 388 -13.32 -21.22 33.14
C GLN A 388 -14.68 -20.51 33.15
N SER A 389 -14.73 -19.34 33.79
CA SER A 389 -15.86 -18.42 33.77
C SER A 389 -15.45 -17.07 33.17
N VAL A 390 -16.39 -16.42 32.48
CA VAL A 390 -16.23 -15.02 32.07
C VAL A 390 -16.30 -14.12 33.32
N PRO A 391 -15.36 -13.18 33.53
CA PRO A 391 -15.29 -12.40 34.78
C PRO A 391 -16.50 -11.49 35.03
N ASN A 392 -17.16 -11.02 33.96
CA ASN A 392 -18.33 -10.15 34.05
C ASN A 392 -19.59 -10.96 33.75
N LYS A 393 -20.62 -10.83 34.59
CA LYS A 393 -21.94 -11.45 34.38
C LYS A 393 -22.85 -10.64 33.46
N TYR A 394 -22.65 -9.32 33.41
CA TYR A 394 -23.60 -8.36 32.85
C TYR A 394 -23.18 -7.80 31.50
N LEU A 395 -24.16 -7.42 30.69
CA LEU A 395 -24.01 -6.59 29.48
C LEU A 395 -25.11 -5.53 29.51
N ASP A 396 -24.76 -4.25 29.50
CA ASP A 396 -25.68 -3.10 29.59
C ASP A 396 -26.75 -3.22 30.70
N ASN A 397 -26.31 -3.64 31.90
CA ASN A 397 -27.14 -3.91 33.09
C ASN A 397 -28.05 -5.15 33.00
N HIS A 398 -28.09 -5.85 31.86
CA HIS A 398 -28.77 -7.14 31.76
C HIS A 398 -27.86 -8.27 32.25
N ASP A 399 -28.45 -9.24 32.97
CA ASP A 399 -27.75 -10.45 33.43
C ASP A 399 -27.53 -11.42 32.25
N PHE A 400 -26.50 -11.10 31.46
CA PHE A 400 -26.27 -11.71 30.16
C PHE A 400 -25.98 -13.21 30.25
N LEU A 401 -25.25 -13.66 31.28
CA LEU A 401 -24.98 -15.09 31.46
C LEU A 401 -26.25 -15.87 31.81
N SER A 402 -27.16 -15.31 32.60
CA SER A 402 -28.46 -15.94 32.86
C SER A 402 -29.33 -16.01 31.60
N ILE A 403 -29.30 -14.98 30.75
CA ILE A 403 -29.99 -14.98 29.43
C ILE A 403 -29.37 -16.05 28.50
N VAL A 404 -28.04 -16.12 28.42
CA VAL A 404 -27.30 -17.14 27.64
C VAL A 404 -27.65 -18.55 28.09
N ASN A 405 -27.66 -18.83 29.40
CA ASN A 405 -28.02 -20.15 29.92
C ASN A 405 -29.47 -20.54 29.59
N LYS A 406 -30.41 -19.60 29.73
CA LYS A 406 -31.81 -19.79 29.32
C LYS A 406 -31.93 -20.12 27.83
N ASN A 407 -31.21 -19.37 26.98
CA ASN A 407 -31.25 -19.56 25.53
C ASN A 407 -30.51 -20.81 25.07
N LYS A 408 -29.47 -21.24 25.79
CA LYS A 408 -28.83 -22.53 25.62
C LYS A 408 -29.83 -23.68 25.76
N GLU A 409 -30.65 -23.67 26.81
CA GLU A 409 -31.70 -24.68 26.96
C GLU A 409 -32.70 -24.68 25.79
N ILE A 410 -33.09 -23.51 25.29
CA ILE A 410 -34.03 -23.38 24.16
C ILE A 410 -33.41 -23.98 22.89
N ILE A 411 -32.17 -23.60 22.55
CA ILE A 411 -31.48 -24.10 21.35
C ILE A 411 -31.25 -25.62 21.45
N HIS A 412 -30.80 -26.13 22.60
CA HIS A 412 -30.59 -27.57 22.79
C HIS A 412 -31.90 -28.38 22.66
N LYS A 413 -33.03 -27.85 23.14
CA LYS A 413 -34.36 -28.47 22.97
C LYS A 413 -34.85 -28.47 21.52
N LEU A 414 -34.43 -27.50 20.70
CA LEU A 414 -34.84 -27.36 19.30
C LEU A 414 -33.99 -28.17 18.30
N TYR A 415 -32.71 -28.42 18.61
CA TYR A 415 -31.73 -28.96 17.65
C TYR A 415 -30.85 -30.12 18.14
N ASP A 416 -31.06 -30.62 19.37
CA ASP A 416 -30.32 -31.75 19.94
C ASP A 416 -28.78 -31.60 19.95
N CYS A 417 -28.32 -30.45 20.47
CA CYS A 417 -26.92 -30.00 20.43
C CYS A 417 -25.95 -30.78 21.36
N LYS A 418 -26.02 -32.12 21.41
CA LYS A 418 -25.20 -32.97 22.30
C LYS A 418 -23.69 -32.81 22.10
N ASN A 419 -23.26 -32.48 20.89
CA ASN A 419 -21.85 -32.36 20.50
C ASN A 419 -21.33 -30.90 20.55
N ALA A 420 -22.13 -29.95 21.03
CA ALA A 420 -21.74 -28.55 21.11
C ALA A 420 -20.64 -28.32 22.16
N ASN A 421 -19.57 -27.62 21.76
CA ASN A 421 -18.40 -27.41 22.59
C ASN A 421 -18.60 -26.22 23.55
N GLU A 422 -18.57 -26.50 24.86
CA GLU A 422 -18.74 -25.47 25.91
C GLU A 422 -17.64 -24.40 25.91
N SER A 423 -16.41 -24.74 25.52
CA SER A 423 -15.30 -23.78 25.44
C SER A 423 -15.49 -22.80 24.28
N GLU A 424 -16.08 -23.26 23.18
CA GLU A 424 -16.45 -22.43 22.04
C GLU A 424 -17.62 -21.50 22.37
N LEU A 425 -18.64 -21.99 23.08
CA LEU A 425 -19.71 -21.15 23.60
C LEU A 425 -19.17 -20.05 24.53
N LEU A 426 -18.28 -20.42 25.47
CA LEU A 426 -17.65 -19.47 26.39
C LEU A 426 -16.86 -18.37 25.63
N ALA A 427 -16.11 -18.75 24.59
CA ALA A 427 -15.41 -17.80 23.73
C ALA A 427 -16.36 -16.83 23.02
N PHE A 428 -17.48 -17.32 22.49
CA PHE A 428 -18.49 -16.48 21.83
C PHE A 428 -19.17 -15.52 22.81
N VAL A 429 -19.51 -15.98 24.01
CA VAL A 429 -20.07 -15.15 25.09
C VAL A 429 -19.09 -14.04 25.47
N ALA A 430 -17.82 -14.38 25.72
CA ALA A 430 -16.77 -13.43 26.05
C ALA A 430 -16.58 -12.37 24.95
N PHE A 431 -16.61 -12.79 23.68
CA PHE A 431 -16.50 -11.86 22.55
C PHE A 431 -17.74 -10.95 22.43
N ALA A 432 -18.95 -11.50 22.63
CA ALA A 432 -20.20 -10.76 22.56
C ALA A 432 -20.34 -9.70 23.67
N GLN A 433 -19.86 -9.97 24.88
CA GLN A 433 -19.86 -9.00 25.98
C GLN A 433 -19.00 -7.76 25.71
N ILE A 434 -17.97 -7.88 24.87
CA ILE A 434 -17.09 -6.76 24.50
C ILE A 434 -17.50 -6.12 23.15
N ASN A 435 -17.98 -6.92 22.20
CA ASN A 435 -18.26 -6.49 20.82
C ASN A 435 -19.72 -6.75 20.37
N PRO A 436 -20.75 -6.39 21.14
CA PRO A 436 -22.13 -6.82 20.89
C PRO A 436 -22.72 -6.26 19.58
N LYS A 437 -22.21 -5.10 19.11
CA LYS A 437 -22.60 -4.47 17.84
C LYS A 437 -21.89 -5.04 16.61
N MET A 438 -20.79 -5.79 16.81
CA MET A 438 -19.95 -6.35 15.74
C MET A 438 -19.82 -7.87 15.86
N PHE A 439 -20.86 -8.53 16.36
CA PHE A 439 -20.84 -9.96 16.63
C PHE A 439 -20.89 -10.79 15.33
N ILE A 440 -19.71 -11.24 14.88
CA ILE A 440 -19.52 -12.26 13.85
C ILE A 440 -18.68 -13.40 14.45
N SER A 441 -19.24 -14.60 14.54
CA SER A 441 -18.56 -15.77 15.15
C SER A 441 -17.91 -16.68 14.12
N LEU A 442 -16.72 -17.19 14.43
CA LEU A 442 -16.02 -18.21 13.64
C LEU A 442 -16.48 -19.59 14.10
N ILE A 443 -17.26 -20.30 13.29
CA ILE A 443 -18.05 -21.46 13.74
C ILE A 443 -17.44 -22.83 13.44
N ASP A 444 -16.27 -22.89 12.83
CA ASP A 444 -15.64 -24.12 12.34
C ASP A 444 -14.36 -24.48 13.10
N THR A 445 -14.24 -24.12 14.38
CA THR A 445 -13.09 -24.49 15.21
C THR A 445 -13.15 -25.96 15.66
N TYR A 446 -14.35 -26.48 15.92
CA TYR A 446 -14.57 -27.90 16.26
C TYR A 446 -15.45 -28.60 15.22
N ASN A 447 -16.67 -28.12 15.02
CA ASN A 447 -17.58 -28.61 13.98
C ASN A 447 -18.65 -27.54 13.66
N THR A 448 -18.74 -27.15 12.40
CA THR A 448 -19.63 -26.11 11.88
C THR A 448 -21.11 -26.37 12.18
N LEU A 449 -21.58 -27.61 11.99
CA LEU A 449 -23.00 -27.96 12.01
C LEU A 449 -23.43 -28.70 13.28
N GLU A 450 -22.49 -29.19 14.10
CA GLU A 450 -22.78 -29.86 15.38
C GLU A 450 -22.48 -29.00 16.61
N SER A 451 -21.66 -27.94 16.45
CA SER A 451 -21.22 -27.08 17.56
C SER A 451 -21.38 -25.60 17.23
N GLY A 452 -20.59 -25.08 16.30
CA GLY A 452 -20.38 -23.64 16.17
C GLY A 452 -21.63 -22.86 15.76
N ILE A 453 -22.46 -23.38 14.85
CA ILE A 453 -23.72 -22.69 14.50
C ILE A 453 -24.69 -22.60 15.68
N PHE A 454 -24.80 -23.65 16.49
CA PHE A 454 -25.71 -23.64 17.65
C PHE A 454 -25.18 -22.76 18.77
N ASN A 455 -23.87 -22.84 19.07
CA ASN A 455 -23.20 -21.93 19.99
C ASN A 455 -23.37 -20.46 19.58
N PHE A 456 -23.24 -20.17 18.28
CA PHE A 456 -23.53 -18.84 17.75
C PHE A 456 -25.00 -18.43 17.95
N LEU A 457 -25.97 -19.31 17.66
CA LEU A 457 -27.39 -19.00 17.81
C LEU A 457 -27.80 -18.73 19.27
N ILE A 458 -27.21 -19.43 20.23
CA ILE A 458 -27.41 -19.18 21.67
C ILE A 458 -27.04 -17.73 22.02
N VAL A 459 -25.85 -17.29 21.59
CA VAL A 459 -25.35 -15.94 21.88
C VAL A 459 -26.07 -14.89 21.05
N ALA A 460 -26.39 -15.18 19.79
CA ALA A 460 -27.16 -14.29 18.92
C ALA A 460 -28.57 -14.02 19.47
N LEU A 461 -29.28 -15.06 19.95
CA LEU A 461 -30.59 -14.91 20.58
C LEU A 461 -30.51 -14.09 21.87
N SER A 462 -29.46 -14.33 22.66
CA SER A 462 -29.20 -13.60 23.91
C SER A 462 -28.88 -12.13 23.68
N LEU A 463 -28.15 -11.79 22.62
CA LEU A 463 -27.94 -10.41 22.17
C LEU A 463 -29.25 -9.78 21.68
N HIS A 464 -30.07 -10.53 20.94
CA HIS A 464 -31.33 -10.03 20.39
C HIS A 464 -32.33 -9.61 21.47
N GLU A 465 -32.45 -10.38 22.56
CA GLU A 465 -33.33 -10.06 23.69
C GLU A 465 -33.00 -8.73 24.38
N ILE A 466 -31.72 -8.34 24.38
CA ILE A 466 -31.24 -7.08 24.96
C ILE A 466 -31.07 -5.99 23.88
N ASN A 467 -31.80 -6.11 22.77
CA ASN A 467 -31.88 -5.17 21.65
C ASN A 467 -30.58 -5.01 20.81
N TYR A 468 -29.59 -5.88 20.97
CA TYR A 468 -28.46 -5.95 20.07
C TYR A 468 -28.81 -6.69 18.77
N LYS A 469 -28.08 -6.36 17.69
CA LYS A 469 -28.24 -6.96 16.37
C LYS A 469 -26.97 -7.74 16.02
N PRO A 470 -26.92 -9.07 16.26
CA PRO A 470 -25.82 -9.90 15.79
C PRO A 470 -25.71 -9.83 14.26
N ILE A 471 -24.49 -9.86 13.72
CA ILE A 471 -24.26 -9.70 12.28
C ILE A 471 -24.33 -11.05 11.56
N GLY A 472 -23.70 -12.10 12.11
CA GLY A 472 -23.70 -13.42 11.48
C GLY A 472 -22.51 -14.31 11.83
N ILE A 473 -22.09 -15.13 10.86
CA ILE A 473 -21.07 -16.17 11.04
C ILE A 473 -19.93 -16.04 10.02
N ARG A 474 -18.75 -16.56 10.35
CA ARG A 474 -17.64 -16.84 9.43
C ARG A 474 -17.34 -18.33 9.39
N ILE A 475 -17.11 -18.85 8.19
CA ILE A 475 -16.66 -20.22 7.91
C ILE A 475 -15.32 -20.14 7.17
N ASP A 476 -14.30 -20.86 7.64
CA ASP A 476 -12.91 -20.82 7.13
C ASP A 476 -12.45 -22.20 6.59
N SER A 477 -13.34 -23.19 6.50
CA SER A 477 -12.98 -24.55 6.09
C SER A 477 -14.19 -25.38 5.60
N GLY A 478 -13.91 -26.55 5.00
CA GLY A 478 -14.91 -27.48 4.47
C GLY A 478 -15.49 -27.06 3.10
N ASP A 479 -16.59 -27.69 2.68
CA ASP A 479 -17.34 -27.24 1.50
C ASP A 479 -18.12 -25.97 1.87
N LEU A 480 -17.51 -24.82 1.62
CA LEU A 480 -18.07 -23.50 1.91
C LEU A 480 -19.45 -23.27 1.23
N LYS A 481 -19.71 -23.89 0.08
CA LYS A 481 -21.00 -23.78 -0.63
C LYS A 481 -22.07 -24.56 0.14
N GLN A 482 -21.83 -25.85 0.41
CA GLN A 482 -22.73 -26.71 1.15
C GLN A 482 -22.99 -26.15 2.55
N LEU A 483 -21.93 -25.81 3.28
CA LEU A 483 -22.03 -25.27 4.64
C LEU A 483 -22.82 -23.94 4.67
N SER A 484 -22.62 -23.03 3.70
CA SER A 484 -23.45 -21.81 3.61
C SER A 484 -24.94 -22.11 3.43
N ASN A 485 -25.27 -23.14 2.66
CA ASN A 485 -26.66 -23.52 2.40
C ASN A 485 -27.31 -24.19 3.62
N GLU A 486 -26.61 -25.09 4.32
CA GLU A 486 -27.12 -25.69 5.56
C GLU A 486 -27.27 -24.65 6.68
N CYS A 487 -26.28 -23.76 6.86
CA CYS A 487 -26.37 -22.66 7.82
C CYS A 487 -27.58 -21.76 7.54
N LYS A 488 -27.85 -21.44 6.27
CA LYS A 488 -29.01 -20.62 5.89
C LYS A 488 -30.34 -21.31 6.17
N LYS A 489 -30.45 -22.63 5.96
CA LYS A 489 -31.66 -23.40 6.33
C LYS A 489 -31.94 -23.28 7.83
N ILE A 490 -30.90 -23.45 8.66
CA ILE A 490 -31.02 -23.33 10.12
C ILE A 490 -31.44 -21.90 10.52
N PHE A 491 -30.88 -20.86 9.88
CA PHE A 491 -31.28 -19.47 10.11
C PHE A 491 -32.75 -19.19 9.75
N ILE A 492 -33.27 -19.75 8.66
CA ILE A 492 -34.69 -19.63 8.27
C ILE A 492 -35.59 -20.38 9.25
N ASP A 493 -35.22 -21.61 9.61
CA ASP A 493 -35.98 -22.45 10.54
C ASP A 493 -36.09 -21.83 11.94
N ILE A 494 -34.99 -21.35 12.54
CA ILE A 494 -35.04 -20.69 13.85
C ILE A 494 -35.77 -19.34 13.81
N SER A 495 -35.59 -18.57 12.73
CA SER A 495 -36.30 -17.31 12.49
C SER A 495 -37.81 -17.53 12.50
N SER A 496 -38.26 -18.64 11.91
CA SER A 496 -39.67 -19.04 11.86
C SER A 496 -40.18 -19.57 13.20
N LYS A 497 -39.40 -20.44 13.89
CA LYS A 497 -39.77 -21.06 15.17
C LYS A 497 -39.87 -20.08 16.33
N LEU A 498 -39.00 -19.06 16.37
CA LEU A 498 -38.92 -18.10 17.47
C LEU A 498 -39.41 -16.68 17.12
N ASN A 499 -39.88 -16.46 15.89
CA ASN A 499 -40.30 -15.15 15.37
C ASN A 499 -39.21 -14.06 15.54
N VAL A 500 -37.95 -14.42 15.25
CA VAL A 500 -36.78 -13.53 15.32
C VAL A 500 -36.26 -13.21 13.91
N PRO A 501 -35.61 -12.06 13.65
CA PRO A 501 -35.19 -11.64 12.30
C PRO A 501 -33.92 -12.37 11.80
N PHE A 502 -33.72 -13.62 12.18
CA PHE A 502 -32.46 -14.35 11.96
C PHE A 502 -32.26 -14.81 10.51
N ASN A 503 -33.31 -14.78 9.68
CA ASN A 503 -33.16 -14.93 8.24
C ASN A 503 -32.21 -13.87 7.63
N ASP A 504 -32.06 -12.68 8.24
CA ASP A 504 -31.19 -11.63 7.68
C ASP A 504 -29.70 -11.73 8.06
N LEU A 505 -29.35 -12.68 8.94
CA LEU A 505 -27.97 -12.92 9.37
C LEU A 505 -27.04 -13.27 8.21
N LYS A 506 -25.82 -12.73 8.26
CA LYS A 506 -24.85 -12.80 7.17
C LYS A 506 -23.94 -14.02 7.27
N ILE A 507 -23.66 -14.62 6.13
CA ILE A 507 -22.66 -15.68 6.00
C ILE A 507 -21.41 -15.10 5.35
N CYS A 508 -20.36 -14.95 6.14
CA CYS A 508 -19.01 -14.64 5.70
C CYS A 508 -18.24 -15.94 5.45
N ILE A 509 -17.40 -15.97 4.42
CA ILE A 509 -16.42 -17.04 4.22
C ILE A 509 -15.01 -16.48 4.10
N SER A 510 -14.03 -17.29 4.50
CA SER A 510 -12.60 -17.09 4.26
C SER A 510 -11.95 -18.41 3.80
N ASN A 511 -10.61 -18.45 3.74
CA ASN A 511 -9.75 -19.56 3.26
C ASN A 511 -9.68 -19.78 1.74
N ASP A 512 -8.49 -19.55 1.17
CA ASP A 512 -8.03 -19.81 -0.21
C ASP A 512 -9.00 -19.52 -1.38
N ILE A 513 -9.97 -18.63 -1.12
CA ILE A 513 -10.90 -18.08 -2.09
C ILE A 513 -10.12 -17.46 -3.25
N ASN A 514 -10.41 -17.94 -4.45
CA ASN A 514 -9.89 -17.42 -5.71
C ASN A 514 -11.04 -17.35 -6.74
N GLU A 515 -10.75 -16.83 -7.92
CA GLU A 515 -11.70 -16.58 -9.00
C GLU A 515 -12.40 -17.88 -9.46
N LYS A 516 -11.69 -19.02 -9.50
CA LYS A 516 -12.28 -20.32 -9.87
C LYS A 516 -13.26 -20.81 -8.80
N VAL A 517 -12.91 -20.67 -7.53
CA VAL A 517 -13.77 -21.04 -6.40
C VAL A 517 -15.07 -20.21 -6.43
N ILE A 518 -14.95 -18.90 -6.69
CA ILE A 518 -16.11 -18.00 -6.86
C ILE A 518 -16.95 -18.39 -8.08
N GLN A 519 -16.32 -18.76 -9.21
CA GLN A 519 -17.04 -19.26 -10.39
C GLN A 519 -17.83 -20.54 -10.07
N THR A 520 -17.26 -21.51 -9.34
CA THR A 520 -17.98 -22.71 -8.89
C THR A 520 -19.13 -22.38 -7.95
N PHE A 521 -19.01 -21.36 -7.09
CA PHE A 521 -20.14 -20.91 -6.27
C PHE A 521 -21.26 -20.26 -7.08
N ASN A 522 -20.92 -19.52 -8.15
CA ASN A 522 -21.91 -18.86 -9.03
C ASN A 522 -22.63 -19.81 -10.00
N GLN A 523 -22.12 -21.03 -10.20
CA GLN A 523 -22.79 -22.05 -11.02
C GLN A 523 -24.03 -22.65 -10.35
N ASP A 524 -24.07 -22.62 -9.01
CA ASP A 524 -25.12 -23.19 -8.18
C ASP A 524 -25.74 -22.13 -7.24
N LYS A 525 -26.80 -22.50 -6.52
CA LYS A 525 -27.31 -21.66 -5.44
C LYS A 525 -26.38 -21.72 -4.22
N HIS A 526 -25.91 -20.57 -3.77
CA HIS A 526 -25.10 -20.41 -2.55
C HIS A 526 -25.61 -19.23 -1.71
N HIS A 527 -25.44 -19.30 -0.39
CA HIS A 527 -25.98 -18.33 0.56
C HIS A 527 -24.91 -17.46 1.26
N ILE A 528 -23.78 -17.26 0.59
CA ILE A 528 -22.69 -16.38 1.07
C ILE A 528 -23.03 -14.92 0.78
N ASP A 529 -22.88 -14.05 1.79
CA ASP A 529 -23.08 -12.59 1.72
C ASP A 529 -21.76 -11.81 1.64
N MET A 530 -20.69 -12.34 2.25
CA MET A 530 -19.41 -11.65 2.41
C MET A 530 -18.23 -12.58 2.15
N PHE A 531 -17.22 -12.07 1.44
CA PHE A 531 -16.01 -12.80 1.08
C PHE A 531 -14.79 -12.11 1.71
N ALA A 532 -14.10 -12.79 2.61
CA ALA A 532 -12.86 -12.31 3.22
C ALA A 532 -11.67 -13.00 2.54
N ILE A 533 -11.02 -12.31 1.59
CA ILE A 533 -9.98 -12.86 0.72
C ILE A 533 -8.60 -12.38 1.17
N GLY A 534 -7.70 -13.34 1.39
CA GLY A 534 -6.32 -13.09 1.81
C GLY A 534 -5.29 -13.23 0.68
N THR A 535 -4.60 -14.38 0.65
CA THR A 535 -3.44 -14.65 -0.21
C THR A 535 -3.68 -14.29 -1.68
N ASN A 536 -4.71 -14.87 -2.32
CA ASN A 536 -4.99 -14.69 -3.75
C ASN A 536 -5.17 -13.22 -4.15
N LEU A 537 -5.78 -12.42 -3.27
CA LEU A 537 -5.99 -10.98 -3.48
C LEU A 537 -4.67 -10.20 -3.36
N ILE A 538 -3.99 -10.33 -2.22
CA ILE A 538 -2.87 -9.44 -1.84
C ILE A 538 -1.53 -9.77 -2.52
N THR A 539 -1.36 -11.01 -2.97
CA THR A 539 -0.16 -11.47 -3.70
C THR A 539 -0.42 -11.63 -5.21
N CYS A 540 -1.65 -11.40 -5.67
CA CYS A 540 -2.08 -11.65 -7.05
C CYS A 540 -1.63 -13.03 -7.55
N GLN A 541 -1.89 -14.08 -6.78
CA GLN A 541 -1.27 -15.41 -6.92
C GLN A 541 -1.40 -16.03 -8.33
N SER A 542 -2.49 -15.72 -9.05
CA SER A 542 -2.73 -16.15 -10.44
C SER A 542 -1.80 -15.48 -11.46
N GLN A 543 -1.33 -14.26 -11.18
CA GLN A 543 -0.38 -13.50 -11.99
C GLN A 543 0.28 -12.38 -11.13
N PRO A 544 1.44 -12.62 -10.48
CA PRO A 544 2.02 -11.69 -9.50
C PRO A 544 2.76 -10.48 -10.12
N SER A 545 2.57 -10.21 -11.41
CA SER A 545 3.16 -9.04 -12.09
C SER A 545 2.28 -8.58 -13.26
N LEU A 546 2.12 -7.26 -13.43
CA LEU A 546 1.32 -6.69 -14.52
C LEU A 546 2.06 -6.72 -15.87
N GLY A 547 3.37 -6.42 -15.87
CA GLY A 547 4.16 -6.37 -17.09
C GLY A 547 4.12 -5.01 -17.80
N LEU A 548 4.10 -3.92 -17.03
CA LEU A 548 4.39 -2.59 -17.58
C LEU A 548 5.80 -2.54 -18.18
N VAL A 549 5.96 -1.71 -19.21
CA VAL A 549 7.25 -1.30 -19.73
C VAL A 549 7.37 0.21 -19.66
N PHE A 550 8.61 0.67 -19.57
CA PHE A 550 9.01 2.07 -19.74
C PHE A 550 9.78 2.17 -21.06
N LYS A 551 9.41 3.06 -21.98
CA LYS A 551 10.00 3.06 -23.34
C LYS A 551 10.26 4.48 -23.84
N LEU A 552 11.48 4.74 -24.29
CA LEU A 552 11.84 5.97 -25.00
C LEU A 552 11.09 6.02 -26.33
N VAL A 553 10.26 7.05 -26.53
CA VAL A 553 9.49 7.27 -27.75
C VAL A 553 9.98 8.47 -28.56
N GLN A 554 10.69 9.41 -27.92
CA GLN A 554 11.20 10.62 -28.57
C GLN A 554 12.48 11.13 -27.89
N ILE A 555 13.41 11.69 -28.66
CA ILE A 555 14.58 12.44 -28.15
C ILE A 555 14.87 13.65 -29.03
N ASN A 556 14.98 14.84 -28.46
CA ASN A 556 15.17 16.12 -29.18
C ASN A 556 14.23 16.26 -30.40
N ASN A 557 12.94 15.93 -30.20
CA ASN A 557 11.87 15.88 -31.22
C ASN A 557 12.05 14.86 -32.36
N GLN A 558 13.06 13.99 -32.29
CA GLN A 558 13.23 12.84 -33.20
C GLN A 558 12.56 11.58 -32.64
N PRO A 559 11.98 10.71 -33.50
CA PRO A 559 11.31 9.49 -33.06
C PRO A 559 12.31 8.47 -32.49
N CYS A 560 11.86 7.70 -31.50
CA CYS A 560 12.57 6.54 -30.98
C CYS A 560 11.63 5.32 -30.98
N PHE A 561 12.03 4.24 -31.64
CA PHE A 561 11.29 3.00 -31.67
C PHE A 561 12.24 1.80 -31.74
N LYS A 562 11.85 0.71 -31.08
CA LYS A 562 12.57 -0.56 -31.09
C LYS A 562 11.88 -1.52 -32.05
N ILE A 563 12.52 -1.86 -33.17
CA ILE A 563 12.14 -3.02 -33.98
C ILE A 563 12.53 -4.28 -33.21
N THR A 564 11.67 -5.31 -33.22
CA THR A 564 11.91 -6.57 -32.48
C THR A 564 11.45 -7.77 -33.31
N ASN A 565 12.10 -8.92 -33.11
CA ASN A 565 11.77 -10.19 -33.80
C ASN A 565 10.35 -10.69 -33.49
N GLU A 566 9.71 -10.18 -32.44
CA GLU A 566 8.30 -10.37 -32.14
C GLU A 566 7.59 -9.03 -32.33
N HIS A 567 6.97 -8.76 -33.49
CA HIS A 567 6.42 -7.44 -33.82
C HIS A 567 5.54 -6.79 -32.73
N ILE A 568 4.84 -7.59 -31.92
CA ILE A 568 4.02 -7.15 -30.78
C ILE A 568 4.83 -6.54 -29.59
N LYS A 569 6.15 -6.74 -29.55
CA LYS A 569 7.05 -6.17 -28.52
C LYS A 569 7.59 -4.78 -28.88
N SER A 570 7.48 -4.36 -30.14
CA SER A 570 7.86 -3.02 -30.61
C SER A 570 7.12 -1.90 -29.84
N ASN A 571 7.63 -0.67 -29.88
CA ASN A 571 6.97 0.50 -29.29
C ASN A 571 6.64 1.53 -30.35
N TYR A 572 5.56 2.28 -30.11
CA TYR A 572 5.08 3.35 -30.99
C TYR A 572 5.86 4.66 -30.71
N PRO A 573 6.54 5.25 -31.72
CA PRO A 573 7.37 6.45 -31.55
C PRO A 573 6.55 7.72 -31.27
N TYR A 574 7.27 8.81 -30.97
CA TYR A 574 6.79 10.15 -30.62
C TYR A 574 5.94 10.22 -29.34
N LYS A 575 5.87 11.42 -28.76
CA LYS A 575 4.92 11.75 -27.70
C LYS A 575 3.49 11.67 -28.26
N LYS A 576 2.59 11.00 -27.53
CA LYS A 576 1.19 10.81 -27.95
C LYS A 576 0.18 11.41 -26.97
N MET A 577 -1.04 11.60 -27.44
CA MET A 577 -2.24 11.95 -26.67
C MET A 577 -3.28 10.82 -26.76
N LEU A 578 -4.15 10.72 -25.76
CA LEU A 578 -5.18 9.68 -25.64
C LEU A 578 -6.55 10.32 -25.33
N TYR A 579 -7.55 9.95 -26.12
CA TYR A 579 -8.93 10.40 -25.98
C TYR A 579 -9.88 9.22 -25.87
N ARG A 580 -10.75 9.23 -24.86
CA ARG A 580 -11.81 8.25 -24.68
C ARG A 580 -13.07 8.70 -25.39
N LEU A 581 -13.55 7.86 -26.31
CA LEU A 581 -14.63 8.18 -27.24
C LEU A 581 -15.93 7.44 -26.89
N TYR A 582 -17.02 8.19 -26.98
CA TYR A 582 -18.37 7.72 -26.77
C TYR A 582 -19.13 7.80 -28.09
N THR A 583 -19.92 6.78 -28.41
CA THR A 583 -20.81 6.75 -29.58
C THR A 583 -22.27 6.89 -29.12
N GLU A 584 -23.25 6.41 -29.89
CA GLU A 584 -24.67 6.74 -29.70
C GLU A 584 -25.30 6.13 -28.44
N ASP A 585 -24.69 5.10 -27.85
CA ASP A 585 -25.20 4.40 -26.65
C ASP A 585 -24.90 5.13 -25.32
N ASP A 586 -24.34 6.34 -25.35
CA ASP A 586 -23.72 7.05 -24.19
C ASP A 586 -22.65 6.23 -23.43
N CYS A 587 -22.23 5.10 -23.99
CA CYS A 587 -21.20 4.22 -23.47
C CYS A 587 -19.83 4.55 -24.07
N VAL A 588 -18.80 4.40 -23.24
CA VAL A 588 -17.40 4.33 -23.68
C VAL A 588 -17.23 3.16 -24.65
N SER A 589 -16.72 3.44 -25.85
CA SER A 589 -16.66 2.47 -26.95
C SER A 589 -15.26 2.27 -27.53
N PHE A 590 -14.41 3.30 -27.53
CA PHE A 590 -13.06 3.27 -28.12
C PHE A 590 -12.13 4.22 -27.37
N ASP A 591 -10.86 3.85 -27.22
CA ASP A 591 -9.80 4.80 -26.89
C ASP A 591 -8.99 5.11 -28.16
N TYR A 592 -8.69 6.40 -28.37
CA TYR A 592 -8.14 6.96 -29.60
C TYR A 592 -6.82 7.67 -29.33
N ILE A 593 -5.76 7.19 -29.97
CA ILE A 593 -4.39 7.64 -29.81
C ILE A 593 -3.96 8.47 -31.03
N GLN A 594 -3.36 9.63 -30.79
CA GLN A 594 -2.80 10.48 -31.85
C GLN A 594 -1.44 11.04 -31.45
N HIS A 595 -0.69 11.59 -32.41
CA HIS A 595 0.52 12.34 -32.15
C HIS A 595 0.22 13.57 -31.26
N PHE A 596 1.11 13.95 -30.35
CA PHE A 596 0.88 15.05 -29.41
C PHE A 596 0.55 16.40 -30.08
N ASN A 597 1.15 16.67 -31.24
CA ASN A 597 0.92 17.90 -32.02
C ASN A 597 -0.28 17.83 -32.99
N GLU A 598 -1.03 16.72 -33.05
CA GLU A 598 -2.26 16.68 -33.86
C GLU A 598 -3.38 17.48 -33.20
N THR A 599 -4.21 18.14 -34.02
CA THR A 599 -5.46 18.78 -33.56
C THR A 599 -6.32 17.75 -32.82
N GLN A 600 -6.93 18.17 -31.72
CA GLN A 600 -7.81 17.28 -30.94
C GLN A 600 -9.04 16.87 -31.76
N PRO A 601 -9.57 15.64 -31.59
CA PRO A 601 -10.81 15.23 -32.25
C PRO A 601 -11.97 16.14 -31.80
N LEU A 602 -12.90 16.41 -32.71
CA LEU A 602 -14.03 17.31 -32.48
C LEU A 602 -15.34 16.53 -32.33
N LEU A 603 -16.18 16.98 -31.39
CA LEU A 603 -17.52 16.43 -31.17
C LEU A 603 -18.35 16.46 -32.46
N ASN A 604 -19.07 15.37 -32.73
CA ASN A 604 -19.94 15.19 -33.88
C ASN A 604 -19.27 15.39 -35.27
N LYS A 605 -17.94 15.21 -35.36
CA LYS A 605 -17.23 15.14 -36.64
C LYS A 605 -16.62 13.76 -36.85
N GLU A 606 -16.71 13.25 -38.07
CA GLU A 606 -16.10 11.98 -38.46
C GLU A 606 -14.57 12.03 -38.29
N ILE A 607 -14.01 10.94 -37.74
CA ILE A 607 -12.57 10.71 -37.63
C ILE A 607 -12.22 9.32 -38.17
N THR A 608 -11.20 9.25 -39.03
CA THR A 608 -10.64 7.97 -39.49
C THR A 608 -9.73 7.39 -38.41
N CYS A 609 -10.08 6.20 -37.93
CA CYS A 609 -9.36 5.45 -36.92
C CYS A 609 -8.73 4.19 -37.53
N VAL A 610 -7.56 3.78 -37.04
CA VAL A 610 -6.80 2.61 -37.52
C VAL A 610 -6.52 1.65 -36.37
N ASP A 611 -6.91 0.38 -36.50
CA ASP A 611 -6.51 -0.67 -35.55
C ASP A 611 -5.11 -1.20 -35.92
N MET A 612 -4.10 -0.70 -35.22
CA MET A 612 -2.69 -1.08 -35.41
C MET A 612 -2.37 -2.53 -35.05
N LEU A 613 -3.29 -3.24 -34.39
CA LEU A 613 -3.14 -4.65 -33.98
C LEU A 613 -3.99 -5.59 -34.85
N ASN A 614 -4.99 -5.09 -35.57
CA ASN A 614 -5.85 -5.85 -36.47
C ASN A 614 -5.62 -5.46 -37.94
N GLN A 615 -4.43 -5.81 -38.46
CA GLN A 615 -4.03 -5.65 -39.87
C GLN A 615 -4.21 -4.22 -40.43
N TYR A 616 -4.10 -3.19 -39.59
CA TYR A 616 -4.31 -1.79 -39.96
C TYR A 616 -5.72 -1.49 -40.53
N LYS A 617 -6.73 -2.24 -40.07
CA LYS A 617 -8.12 -2.02 -40.46
C LYS A 617 -8.54 -0.58 -40.12
N LYS A 618 -9.00 0.15 -41.14
CA LYS A 618 -9.58 1.49 -40.99
C LYS A 618 -11.05 1.41 -40.58
N THR A 619 -11.52 2.37 -39.79
CA THR A 619 -12.94 2.52 -39.40
C THR A 619 -13.22 4.00 -39.17
N VAL A 620 -14.36 4.50 -39.66
CA VAL A 620 -14.80 5.89 -39.42
C VAL A 620 -15.70 5.91 -38.19
N ILE A 621 -15.46 6.86 -37.29
CA ILE A 621 -16.19 7.01 -36.03
C ILE A 621 -16.64 8.47 -35.89
N THR A 622 -17.86 8.68 -35.41
CA THR A 622 -18.39 10.02 -35.08
C THR A 622 -18.62 10.11 -33.57
N PRO A 623 -17.66 10.65 -32.79
CA PRO A 623 -17.76 10.69 -31.35
C PRO A 623 -18.82 11.71 -30.89
N LYS A 624 -19.75 11.24 -30.04
CA LYS A 624 -20.79 12.06 -29.40
C LYS A 624 -20.28 12.78 -28.15
N LYS A 625 -19.31 12.16 -27.46
CA LYS A 625 -18.55 12.73 -26.34
C LYS A 625 -17.09 12.28 -26.43
N ILE A 626 -16.19 13.14 -25.97
CA ILE A 626 -14.72 12.97 -25.98
C ILE A 626 -14.20 13.34 -24.59
N GLU A 627 -13.40 12.47 -23.97
CA GLU A 627 -12.69 12.76 -22.73
C GLU A 627 -11.18 12.66 -22.98
N ASN A 628 -10.41 13.76 -22.78
CA ASN A 628 -8.95 13.67 -22.76
C ASN A 628 -8.52 12.87 -21.53
N LYS A 629 -7.83 11.74 -21.73
CA LYS A 629 -7.39 10.86 -20.65
C LYS A 629 -5.97 11.18 -20.18
N LEU A 630 -5.09 11.70 -21.03
CA LEU A 630 -3.73 12.11 -20.62
C LEU A 630 -3.72 13.57 -20.15
N LEU A 631 -3.83 13.75 -18.84
CA LEU A 631 -3.81 15.07 -18.18
C LEU A 631 -2.38 15.47 -17.85
N HIS A 632 -2.04 16.76 -17.99
CA HIS A 632 -0.75 17.29 -17.52
C HIS A 632 -0.81 17.46 -16.00
N ILE A 633 -0.12 16.59 -15.24
CA ILE A 633 -0.27 16.50 -13.79
C ILE A 633 0.89 17.12 -13.00
N TRP A 634 2.08 17.18 -13.59
CA TRP A 634 3.27 17.76 -12.96
C TRP A 634 4.11 18.47 -14.00
N ASP A 635 4.55 19.68 -13.68
CA ASP A 635 5.37 20.50 -14.55
C ASP A 635 6.42 21.26 -13.75
N ASN A 636 7.69 21.00 -14.05
CA ASN A 636 8.84 21.75 -13.55
C ASN A 636 8.82 22.03 -12.02
N GLY A 637 8.47 21.01 -11.23
CA GLY A 637 8.40 21.10 -9.77
C GLY A 637 7.03 21.46 -9.17
N LYS A 638 6.02 21.71 -10.01
CA LYS A 638 4.65 22.08 -9.61
C LYS A 638 3.69 20.93 -9.88
N LEU A 639 2.83 20.62 -8.90
CA LEU A 639 1.67 19.77 -9.11
C LEU A 639 0.56 20.62 -9.74
N LEU A 640 -0.09 20.09 -10.79
CA LEU A 640 -1.14 20.78 -11.56
C LEU A 640 -2.55 20.25 -11.28
N ILE A 641 -2.68 19.23 -10.43
CA ILE A 641 -3.94 18.60 -10.03
C ILE A 641 -4.09 18.57 -8.51
N THR A 642 -5.29 18.26 -8.02
CA THR A 642 -5.52 17.88 -6.63
C THR A 642 -5.53 16.35 -6.53
N PHE A 643 -4.80 15.76 -5.59
CA PHE A 643 -4.90 14.33 -5.32
C PHE A 643 -6.24 14.00 -4.68
N LYS A 644 -6.96 13.04 -5.27
CA LYS A 644 -8.16 12.45 -4.68
C LYS A 644 -7.81 11.61 -3.46
N THR A 645 -8.68 11.66 -2.45
CA THR A 645 -8.70 10.69 -1.35
C THR A 645 -9.00 9.29 -1.87
N ILE A 646 -8.65 8.27 -1.08
CA ILE A 646 -8.95 6.87 -1.37
C ILE A 646 -10.45 6.58 -1.59
N HIS A 647 -11.36 7.25 -0.88
CA HIS A 647 -12.80 7.13 -1.13
C HIS A 647 -13.21 7.74 -2.48
N GLU A 648 -12.70 8.92 -2.82
CA GLU A 648 -12.94 9.55 -4.12
C GLU A 648 -12.34 8.72 -5.27
N LEU A 649 -11.17 8.09 -5.09
CA LEU A 649 -10.58 7.15 -6.05
C LEU A 649 -11.45 5.90 -6.24
N LYS A 650 -11.99 5.32 -5.16
CA LYS A 650 -12.95 4.20 -5.26
C LYS A 650 -14.21 4.62 -6.03
N GLN A 651 -14.78 5.79 -5.73
CA GLN A 651 -15.96 6.30 -6.44
C GLN A 651 -15.66 6.63 -7.91
N HIS A 652 -14.49 7.18 -8.21
CA HIS A 652 -14.02 7.41 -9.58
C HIS A 652 -13.92 6.10 -10.37
N THR A 653 -13.28 5.07 -9.79
CA THR A 653 -13.18 3.74 -10.39
C THR A 653 -14.57 3.14 -10.67
N LEU A 654 -15.48 3.19 -9.69
CA LEU A 654 -16.85 2.68 -9.84
C LEU A 654 -17.64 3.47 -10.90
N ASN A 655 -17.37 4.77 -11.06
CA ASN A 655 -18.01 5.60 -12.07
C ASN A 655 -17.42 5.36 -13.47
N GLU A 656 -16.11 5.10 -13.60
CA GLU A 656 -15.50 4.65 -14.86
C GLU A 656 -16.09 3.32 -15.32
N ILE A 657 -16.28 2.36 -14.41
CA ILE A 657 -16.90 1.05 -14.72
C ILE A 657 -18.34 1.20 -15.23
N LYS A 658 -19.14 2.08 -14.63
CA LYS A 658 -20.54 2.32 -15.06
C LYS A 658 -20.66 2.87 -16.49
N LYS A 659 -19.63 3.54 -17.01
CA LYS A 659 -19.60 4.10 -18.38
C LYS A 659 -19.27 3.06 -19.46
N LEU A 660 -18.76 1.89 -19.06
CA LEU A 660 -18.25 0.85 -19.95
C LEU A 660 -19.27 -0.30 -20.05
N LYS A 661 -19.37 -0.93 -21.22
CA LYS A 661 -20.26 -2.09 -21.43
C LYS A 661 -19.81 -3.27 -20.56
N LYS A 662 -20.77 -3.99 -19.97
CA LYS A 662 -20.51 -5.09 -19.01
C LYS A 662 -19.61 -6.18 -19.58
N ASP A 663 -19.65 -6.39 -20.89
CA ASP A 663 -18.91 -7.46 -21.59
C ASP A 663 -17.38 -7.29 -21.51
N TYR A 664 -16.89 -6.05 -21.37
CA TYR A 664 -15.47 -5.76 -21.13
C TYR A 664 -14.98 -6.23 -19.75
N PHE A 665 -15.90 -6.41 -18.80
CA PHE A 665 -15.65 -6.87 -17.44
C PHE A 665 -16.00 -8.35 -17.22
N SER A 666 -16.35 -9.09 -18.29
CA SER A 666 -16.68 -10.50 -18.15
C SER A 666 -15.49 -11.31 -17.62
N THR A 667 -15.70 -12.08 -16.56
CA THR A 667 -14.73 -13.04 -16.04
C THR A 667 -14.68 -14.34 -16.85
N TYR A 668 -15.55 -14.47 -17.84
CA TYR A 668 -15.66 -15.60 -18.76
C TYR A 668 -15.66 -15.09 -20.20
N ASN A 669 -14.51 -15.19 -20.87
CA ASN A 669 -14.27 -14.74 -22.24
C ASN A 669 -14.65 -13.24 -22.48
N PRO A 670 -13.94 -12.29 -21.84
CA PRO A 670 -14.16 -10.87 -22.06
C PRO A 670 -13.96 -10.45 -23.51
N ILE A 671 -14.74 -9.46 -23.95
CA ILE A 671 -14.57 -8.85 -25.27
C ILE A 671 -13.39 -7.87 -25.19
N ARG A 672 -12.45 -7.95 -26.15
CA ARG A 672 -11.34 -7.01 -26.24
C ARG A 672 -11.84 -5.58 -26.46
N TYR A 673 -11.40 -4.66 -25.61
CA TYR A 673 -11.65 -3.24 -25.79
C TYR A 673 -10.81 -2.67 -26.95
N PRO A 674 -11.38 -1.87 -27.88
CA PRO A 674 -10.63 -1.41 -29.04
C PRO A 674 -9.87 -0.11 -28.75
N VAL A 675 -8.54 -0.20 -28.82
CA VAL A 675 -7.61 0.93 -28.81
C VAL A 675 -7.17 1.20 -30.24
N LEU A 676 -7.48 2.39 -30.76
CA LEU A 676 -7.31 2.79 -32.16
C LEU A 676 -6.38 4.00 -32.28
N PHE A 677 -5.81 4.21 -33.47
CA PHE A 677 -4.89 5.31 -33.75
C PHE A 677 -5.44 6.26 -34.82
N SER A 678 -5.00 7.51 -34.82
CA SER A 678 -5.30 8.45 -35.92
C SER A 678 -4.67 7.98 -37.23
N GLU A 679 -5.34 8.28 -38.34
CA GLU A 679 -4.82 8.02 -39.68
C GLU A 679 -3.49 8.75 -39.93
N ASN A 680 -3.34 10.00 -39.48
CA ASN A 680 -2.07 10.74 -39.62
C ASN A 680 -0.94 10.07 -38.84
N TYR A 681 -1.20 9.61 -37.61
CA TYR A 681 -0.21 8.89 -36.81
C TYR A 681 0.20 7.58 -37.47
N HIS A 682 -0.76 6.85 -38.05
CA HIS A 682 -0.48 5.62 -38.79
C HIS A 682 0.39 5.87 -40.04
N GLU A 683 0.07 6.89 -40.85
CA GLU A 683 0.87 7.25 -42.02
C GLU A 683 2.24 7.85 -41.65
N LEU A 684 2.36 8.50 -40.48
CA LEU A 684 3.65 8.91 -39.90
C LEU A 684 4.49 7.69 -39.49
N TYR A 685 3.89 6.73 -38.79
CA TYR A 685 4.54 5.49 -38.36
C TYR A 685 5.00 4.64 -39.55
N LYS A 686 4.17 4.51 -40.59
CA LYS A 686 4.54 3.84 -41.85
C LYS A 686 5.76 4.44 -42.54
N LYS A 687 5.98 5.75 -42.45
CA LYS A 687 7.15 6.43 -43.05
C LYS A 687 8.45 6.21 -42.27
N LEU A 688 8.38 5.63 -41.08
CA LEU A 688 9.53 5.31 -40.23
C LEU A 688 9.97 3.84 -40.35
N ILE A 689 9.18 2.99 -41.00
CA ILE A 689 9.45 1.56 -41.26
C ILE A 689 9.85 1.38 -42.72
#